data_AF-A0A090W4F1-F1
#
_entry.id   AF-A0A090W4F1-F1
#
_cell.length_a   1.000
_cell.length_b   1.000
_cell.length_c   1.000
_cell.angle_alpha   90.00
_cell.angle_beta   90.00
_cell.angle_gamma   90.00
#
_symmetry.space_group_name_H-M   'P 1'
#
loop_
_entity.id
_entity.type
_entity.pdbx_description
1 polymer ?
#
loop_
_entity_poly.entity_id
_entity_poly.type
_entity_poly.pdbx_seq_one_letter_code
_entity_poly.pdbx_strand_id
1 'polypeptide(L)'
;MSSGLSDIDEIRKEIKKNPTNETNYKSRKSAFYRWWRLFWRQGYDLRDLDSISQQLITNKPNPKENYLVVDEAYSQLEGLLKSGKKIQEKKGKEAQGSTSKTNWPFYFGTEESQIGHSPDQGPTKGEIAWKFPKGYYSYAHPVIENGKVYLSSPGIDVNGFCLNEESGEVIWRCRQMGTNFYIDPGSRWSPIVTDSTVIVRNDFSQETIHIYNKKTGIELKKDVNVPVELFYYTRDGKQLVGANIHTGQDVWVKLFDNYITKQPVWNNGKVFVALRNGNVVCLNEKSKEVLWDINLYADLVGTPSIVKDLLMIGDKNGKLHALNINTGELKFVFSNKNNNPRANQSYSGVIQHKNRMYFGSAASELYCLNFEGELMWTLPLSDWVRATPTIVNNDIFVATFDATLYTVKDLGKKAKIKRKTKLGEHPVTADLVSSNSSILVADQGLILHAVSPDTGKVKWQHGIVDGVIENSNYYMADWSGGLLGTPTIVDGIAYIGGPDGFVNAVDVNTGKEKWRFETNSTVSLAPTVIEDKVFFGYLGSSTEHYGYENPGEYFAVNKDTGKPVWTSKEFARVWVSATYNDGIMFFGNTDGFVFAVNPDNGNILWTYNTAKDTPKEHIPLTKPFTHGFPSGVYSIPVKDDKNFYVGSWSGYYFAFDQKTGKMLWRTNTSAHDYGGLPDSAALMLHEGILYVQQKEVG
;
A
#
# COMPACT_ATOMS: atom_id res chain seq x y z
N MET A 1 8.01 -32.08 -29.42
CA MET A 1 8.44 -31.01 -28.50
C MET A 1 7.62 -31.09 -27.23
N SER A 2 8.28 -31.20 -26.08
CA SER A 2 7.63 -31.14 -24.77
C SER A 2 7.41 -29.69 -24.35
N SER A 3 6.37 -29.44 -23.55
CA SER A 3 6.12 -28.16 -22.89
C SER A 3 6.96 -28.01 -21.62
N GLY A 4 7.54 -29.11 -21.11
CA GLY A 4 8.19 -29.17 -19.80
C GLY A 4 7.25 -29.56 -18.65
N LEU A 5 5.95 -29.75 -18.92
CA LEU A 5 4.95 -30.25 -17.97
C LEU A 5 4.15 -31.40 -18.59
N SER A 6 4.14 -32.55 -17.93
CA SER A 6 3.55 -33.79 -18.50
C SER A 6 2.05 -33.71 -18.68
N ASP A 7 1.34 -33.06 -17.75
CA ASP A 7 -0.12 -32.86 -17.82
C ASP A 7 -0.51 -31.94 -19.00
N ILE A 8 0.30 -30.92 -19.27
CA ILE A 8 0.11 -30.03 -20.43
C ILE A 8 0.42 -30.78 -21.73
N ASP A 9 1.47 -31.61 -21.75
CA ASP A 9 1.81 -32.44 -22.92
C ASP A 9 0.74 -33.45 -23.29
N GLU A 10 0.00 -33.97 -22.31
CA GLU A 10 -1.16 -34.82 -22.53
C GLU A 10 -2.32 -34.04 -23.16
N ILE A 11 -2.68 -32.88 -22.58
CA ILE A 11 -3.75 -32.00 -23.10
C ILE A 11 -3.44 -31.58 -24.53
N ARG A 12 -2.19 -31.20 -24.84
CA ARG A 12 -1.73 -30.80 -26.17
C ARG A 12 -1.93 -31.88 -27.24
N LYS A 13 -1.78 -33.15 -26.86
CA LYS A 13 -2.03 -34.29 -27.76
C LYS A 13 -3.53 -34.59 -27.88
N GLU A 14 -4.25 -34.46 -26.76
CA GLU A 14 -5.67 -34.78 -26.66
C GLU A 14 -6.55 -33.77 -27.40
N ILE A 15 -6.23 -32.47 -27.34
CA ILE A 15 -7.06 -31.37 -27.86
C ILE A 15 -7.36 -31.50 -29.37
N LYS A 16 -6.47 -32.16 -30.13
CA LYS A 16 -6.65 -32.44 -31.57
C LYS A 16 -7.67 -33.55 -31.84
N LYS A 17 -7.88 -34.46 -30.88
CA LYS A 17 -8.79 -35.61 -30.99
C LYS A 17 -10.09 -35.37 -30.23
N ASN A 18 -10.03 -34.60 -29.16
CA ASN A 18 -11.15 -34.23 -28.30
C ASN A 18 -11.11 -32.71 -28.08
N PRO A 19 -11.78 -31.91 -28.93
CA PRO A 19 -11.83 -30.45 -28.79
C PRO A 19 -12.42 -30.00 -27.44
N THR A 20 -12.22 -28.73 -27.08
CA THR A 20 -12.71 -28.21 -25.81
C THR A 20 -14.24 -28.19 -25.80
N ASN A 21 -14.81 -28.63 -24.68
CA ASN A 21 -16.24 -28.75 -24.46
C ASN A 21 -16.56 -28.43 -22.99
N GLU A 22 -17.83 -28.50 -22.63
CA GLU A 22 -18.32 -28.11 -21.31
C GLU A 22 -17.61 -28.83 -20.14
N THR A 23 -17.27 -30.12 -20.29
CA THR A 23 -16.73 -30.92 -19.20
C THR A 23 -15.24 -30.70 -18.97
N ASN A 24 -14.51 -30.25 -19.99
CA ASN A 24 -13.05 -30.04 -19.93
C ASN A 24 -12.63 -28.56 -20.06
N TYR A 25 -13.56 -27.64 -20.30
CA TYR A 25 -13.28 -26.21 -20.50
C TYR A 25 -12.50 -25.58 -19.34
N LYS A 26 -12.97 -25.74 -18.10
CA LYS A 26 -12.35 -25.10 -16.92
C LYS A 26 -10.93 -25.60 -16.67
N SER A 27 -10.72 -26.92 -16.79
CA SER A 27 -9.40 -27.54 -16.59
C SER A 27 -8.42 -27.14 -17.70
N ARG A 28 -8.87 -27.13 -18.95
CA ARG A 28 -8.04 -26.72 -20.11
C ARG A 28 -7.69 -25.24 -20.08
N LYS A 29 -8.63 -24.38 -19.71
CA LYS A 29 -8.39 -22.93 -19.51
C LYS A 29 -7.37 -22.69 -18.41
N SER A 30 -7.46 -23.41 -17.29
CA SER A 30 -6.46 -23.33 -16.21
C SER A 30 -5.09 -23.85 -16.65
N ALA A 31 -5.03 -25.02 -17.31
CA ALA A 31 -3.79 -25.58 -17.86
C ALA A 31 -3.15 -24.67 -18.92
N PHE A 32 -3.96 -23.96 -19.70
CA PHE A 32 -3.49 -22.99 -20.67
C PHE A 32 -2.74 -21.84 -19.99
N TYR A 33 -3.32 -21.22 -18.96
CA TYR A 33 -2.64 -20.17 -18.22
C TYR A 33 -1.35 -20.66 -17.56
N ARG A 34 -1.31 -21.92 -17.10
CA ARG A 34 -0.07 -22.55 -16.61
C ARG A 34 0.97 -22.67 -17.72
N TRP A 35 0.56 -23.09 -18.92
CA TRP A 35 1.46 -23.22 -20.06
C TRP A 35 1.99 -21.86 -20.55
N TRP A 36 1.10 -20.87 -20.65
CA TRP A 36 1.41 -19.50 -21.02
C TRP A 36 2.45 -18.88 -20.08
N ARG A 37 2.25 -19.00 -18.77
CA ARG A 37 3.19 -18.50 -17.76
C ARG A 37 4.54 -19.21 -17.85
N LEU A 38 4.54 -20.51 -18.15
CA LEU A 38 5.78 -21.28 -18.37
C LEU A 38 6.55 -20.79 -19.61
N PHE A 39 5.84 -20.41 -20.68
CA PHE A 39 6.46 -19.81 -21.86
C PHE A 39 7.06 -18.46 -21.55
N TRP A 40 6.35 -17.64 -20.79
CA TRP A 40 6.90 -16.37 -20.32
C TRP A 40 8.19 -16.57 -19.52
N ARG A 41 8.20 -17.52 -18.58
CA ARG A 41 9.39 -17.92 -17.81
C ARG A 41 10.57 -18.33 -18.68
N GLN A 42 10.29 -19.02 -19.78
CA GLN A 42 11.30 -19.49 -20.71
C GLN A 42 11.75 -18.40 -21.70
N GLY A 43 11.19 -17.19 -21.59
CA GLY A 43 11.52 -16.01 -22.40
C GLY A 43 10.82 -15.98 -23.76
N TYR A 44 9.73 -16.73 -23.96
CA TYR A 44 8.97 -16.69 -25.21
C TYR A 44 8.27 -15.34 -25.40
N ASP A 45 8.17 -14.89 -26.65
CA ASP A 45 7.48 -13.65 -27.01
C ASP A 45 5.97 -13.89 -27.11
N LEU A 46 5.22 -13.34 -26.14
CA LEU A 46 3.78 -13.56 -25.99
C LEU A 46 2.93 -12.40 -26.52
N ARG A 47 3.54 -11.32 -27.04
CA ARG A 47 2.83 -10.09 -27.46
C ARG A 47 1.78 -10.33 -28.54
N ASP A 48 2.00 -11.30 -29.42
CA ASP A 48 1.04 -11.67 -30.47
C ASP A 48 -0.22 -12.35 -29.91
N LEU A 49 -0.25 -12.65 -28.61
CA LEU A 49 -1.34 -13.36 -27.94
C LEU A 49 -2.27 -12.43 -27.13
N ASP A 50 -2.03 -11.12 -27.08
CA ASP A 50 -2.84 -10.19 -26.25
C ASP A 50 -4.33 -10.21 -26.65
N SER A 51 -4.63 -10.36 -27.93
CA SER A 51 -6.01 -10.51 -28.40
C SER A 51 -6.70 -11.77 -27.86
N ILE A 52 -5.96 -12.90 -27.79
CA ILE A 52 -6.53 -14.15 -27.28
C ILE A 52 -6.64 -14.15 -25.75
N SER A 53 -5.72 -13.47 -25.05
CA SER A 53 -5.80 -13.30 -23.59
C SER A 53 -7.04 -12.49 -23.18
N GLN A 54 -7.32 -11.38 -23.87
CA GLN A 54 -8.51 -10.56 -23.65
C GLN A 54 -9.79 -11.37 -23.90
N GLN A 55 -9.84 -12.12 -25.00
CA GLN A 55 -10.98 -13.01 -25.30
C GLN A 55 -11.18 -14.11 -24.26
N LEU A 56 -10.11 -14.61 -23.63
CA LEU A 56 -10.21 -15.59 -22.54
C LEU A 56 -10.72 -14.97 -21.23
N ILE A 57 -10.55 -13.66 -21.01
CA ILE A 57 -11.07 -12.95 -19.82
C ILE A 57 -12.54 -12.58 -20.02
N THR A 58 -12.91 -12.12 -21.22
CA THR A 58 -14.29 -11.77 -21.56
C THR A 58 -15.12 -13.01 -21.87
N ASN A 59 -16.01 -13.42 -20.96
CA ASN A 59 -16.94 -14.50 -21.24
C ASN A 59 -17.96 -14.07 -22.31
N LYS A 60 -17.98 -14.77 -23.44
CA LYS A 60 -19.01 -14.58 -24.47
C LYS A 60 -20.36 -15.17 -24.01
N PRO A 61 -21.49 -14.59 -24.45
CA PRO A 61 -22.83 -15.07 -24.08
C PRO A 61 -23.09 -16.53 -24.46
N ASN A 62 -22.49 -17.00 -25.56
CA ASN A 62 -22.58 -18.38 -26.02
C ASN A 62 -21.37 -19.20 -25.50
N PRO A 63 -21.58 -20.20 -24.62
CA PRO A 63 -20.49 -20.98 -24.04
C PRO A 63 -19.63 -21.71 -25.07
N LYS A 64 -20.20 -22.14 -26.20
CA LYS A 64 -19.46 -22.85 -27.26
C LYS A 64 -18.38 -21.98 -27.89
N GLU A 65 -18.58 -20.68 -27.96
CA GLU A 65 -17.59 -19.74 -28.48
C GLU A 65 -16.40 -19.60 -27.53
N ASN A 66 -16.62 -19.68 -26.21
CA ASN A 66 -15.53 -19.67 -25.23
C ASN A 66 -14.66 -20.94 -25.32
N TYR A 67 -15.23 -22.08 -25.75
CA TYR A 67 -14.47 -23.32 -25.95
C TYR A 67 -13.53 -23.23 -27.15
N LEU A 68 -14.02 -22.64 -28.25
CA LEU A 68 -13.22 -22.39 -29.45
C LEU A 68 -12.04 -21.45 -29.17
N VAL A 69 -12.26 -20.42 -28.35
CA VAL A 69 -11.19 -19.49 -27.91
C VAL A 69 -10.09 -20.24 -27.15
N VAL A 70 -10.44 -21.21 -26.30
CA VAL A 70 -9.43 -22.04 -25.60
C VAL A 70 -8.64 -22.90 -26.59
N ASP A 71 -9.31 -23.57 -27.53
CA ASP A 71 -8.63 -24.39 -28.55
C ASP A 71 -7.70 -23.55 -29.44
N GLU A 72 -8.15 -22.37 -29.85
CA GLU A 72 -7.35 -21.40 -30.59
C GLU A 72 -6.12 -20.96 -29.79
N ALA A 73 -6.29 -20.68 -28.49
CA ALA A 73 -5.19 -20.26 -27.64
C ALA A 73 -4.10 -21.34 -27.52
N TYR A 74 -4.47 -22.61 -27.36
CA TYR A 74 -3.52 -23.74 -27.42
C TYR A 74 -2.82 -23.83 -28.77
N SER A 75 -3.54 -23.60 -29.88
CA SER A 75 -2.96 -23.59 -31.23
C SER A 75 -1.89 -22.50 -31.38
N GLN A 76 -2.15 -21.30 -30.84
CA GLN A 76 -1.20 -20.19 -30.87
C GLN A 76 0.05 -20.49 -30.02
N LEU A 77 -0.10 -21.06 -28.81
CA LEU A 77 1.06 -21.52 -28.01
C LEU A 77 1.83 -22.67 -28.67
N GLU A 78 1.17 -23.60 -29.37
CA GLU A 78 1.86 -24.62 -30.18
C GLU A 78 2.67 -23.99 -31.32
N GLY A 79 2.12 -22.97 -31.98
CA GLY A 79 2.84 -22.19 -32.99
C GLY A 79 4.09 -21.52 -32.40
N LEU A 80 3.93 -20.91 -31.23
CA LEU A 80 5.02 -20.25 -30.52
C LEU A 80 6.11 -21.26 -30.08
N LEU A 81 5.72 -22.43 -29.56
CA LEU A 81 6.65 -23.51 -29.20
C LEU A 81 7.50 -23.94 -30.39
N LYS A 82 6.86 -24.12 -31.56
CA LYS A 82 7.52 -24.54 -32.80
C LYS A 82 8.46 -23.48 -33.35
N SER A 83 8.02 -22.21 -33.31
CA SER A 83 8.82 -21.09 -33.79
C SER A 83 10.06 -20.85 -32.92
N GLY A 84 9.98 -21.19 -31.63
CA GLY A 84 11.02 -20.84 -30.66
C GLY A 84 11.18 -19.32 -30.49
N LYS A 85 10.21 -18.51 -30.93
CA LYS A 85 10.27 -17.05 -30.90
C LYS A 85 10.32 -16.59 -29.44
N LYS A 86 11.51 -16.15 -29.04
CA LYS A 86 11.76 -15.55 -27.73
C LYS A 86 11.78 -14.03 -27.83
N ILE A 87 11.48 -13.35 -26.73
CA ILE A 87 11.70 -11.92 -26.61
C ILE A 87 13.17 -11.68 -26.91
N GLN A 88 13.45 -11.11 -28.07
CA GLN A 88 14.79 -10.68 -28.40
C GLN A 88 15.03 -9.35 -27.70
N GLU A 89 16.04 -9.31 -26.84
CA GLU A 89 16.58 -8.07 -26.29
C GLU A 89 17.02 -7.22 -27.49
N LYS A 90 16.27 -6.16 -27.77
CA LYS A 90 16.52 -5.33 -28.93
C LYS A 90 17.65 -4.36 -28.59
N LYS A 91 18.88 -4.75 -28.93
CA LYS A 91 20.03 -3.85 -28.91
C LYS A 91 19.72 -2.67 -29.83
N GLY A 92 19.66 -1.48 -29.25
CA GLY A 92 19.71 -0.26 -30.05
C GLY A 92 21.15 0.07 -30.41
N LYS A 93 21.39 1.28 -30.92
CA LYS A 93 22.75 1.72 -31.22
C LYS A 93 23.46 2.00 -29.90
N GLU A 94 24.76 1.70 -29.83
CA GLU A 94 25.58 2.13 -28.70
C GLU A 94 25.44 3.64 -28.52
N ALA A 95 25.17 4.05 -27.28
CA ALA A 95 25.24 5.46 -26.91
C ALA A 95 26.65 5.97 -27.21
N GLN A 96 26.75 7.18 -27.78
CA GLN A 96 28.06 7.83 -27.89
C GLN A 96 28.45 8.26 -26.47
N GLY A 97 29.43 7.57 -25.90
CA GLY A 97 29.86 7.71 -24.52
C GLY A 97 29.96 9.15 -24.05
N SER A 98 29.51 9.37 -22.82
CA SER A 98 29.47 10.67 -22.17
C SER A 98 30.51 10.75 -21.05
N THR A 99 30.83 11.98 -20.66
CA THR A 99 31.93 12.32 -19.74
C THR A 99 31.43 12.85 -18.39
N SER A 100 30.17 12.61 -18.02
CA SER A 100 29.57 13.16 -16.81
C SER A 100 29.88 12.31 -15.57
N LYS A 101 29.72 12.92 -14.40
CA LYS A 101 29.89 12.26 -13.08
C LYS A 101 28.59 12.28 -12.26
N THR A 102 27.44 12.48 -12.90
CA THR A 102 26.17 12.76 -12.23
C THR A 102 25.36 11.48 -11.99
N ASN A 103 25.44 10.87 -10.82
CA ASN A 103 24.56 9.75 -10.50
C ASN A 103 23.11 10.22 -10.28
N TRP A 104 22.13 9.40 -10.67
CA TRP A 104 20.69 9.57 -10.37
C TRP A 104 20.22 8.49 -9.39
N PRO A 105 20.60 8.57 -8.09
CA PRO A 105 20.29 7.54 -7.11
C PRO A 105 18.81 7.54 -6.69
N PHE A 106 18.13 8.69 -6.66
CA PHE A 106 16.72 8.84 -6.29
C PHE A 106 16.10 10.13 -6.88
N TYR A 107 14.79 10.10 -7.16
CA TYR A 107 13.99 11.30 -7.42
C TYR A 107 13.30 11.73 -6.11
N PHE A 108 13.22 13.05 -5.89
CA PHE A 108 12.68 13.82 -4.74
C PHE A 108 13.71 14.38 -3.74
N GLY A 109 14.02 15.68 -3.90
CA GLY A 109 14.84 16.54 -3.02
C GLY A 109 15.09 17.90 -3.70
N THR A 110 15.84 18.81 -3.07
CA THR A 110 15.68 20.27 -3.22
C THR A 110 16.88 21.06 -3.73
N GLU A 111 17.82 20.36 -4.36
CA GLU A 111 18.88 20.99 -5.14
C GLU A 111 18.49 21.04 -6.61
N GLU A 112 19.13 21.93 -7.38
CA GLU A 112 18.85 22.16 -8.80
C GLU A 112 18.75 20.86 -9.61
N SER A 113 19.43 19.77 -9.23
CA SER A 113 19.40 18.48 -9.92
C SER A 113 18.10 17.67 -9.75
N GLN A 114 17.14 18.14 -8.94
CA GLN A 114 16.00 17.32 -8.48
C GLN A 114 14.61 17.94 -8.76
N ILE A 115 14.55 19.09 -9.44
CA ILE A 115 13.33 19.70 -10.03
C ILE A 115 13.09 19.28 -11.49
N GLY A 116 13.55 18.09 -11.86
CA GLY A 116 13.63 17.66 -13.26
C GLY A 116 14.74 18.36 -14.03
N HIS A 117 15.75 18.94 -13.38
CA HIS A 117 16.90 19.48 -14.08
C HIS A 117 18.08 18.52 -14.05
N SER A 118 18.70 18.36 -15.21
CA SER A 118 19.97 17.67 -15.34
C SER A 118 21.05 18.68 -15.71
N PRO A 119 22.23 18.65 -15.06
CA PRO A 119 23.39 19.41 -15.54
C PRO A 119 23.92 18.85 -16.87
N ASP A 120 23.45 17.66 -17.28
CA ASP A 120 23.80 17.06 -18.56
C ASP A 120 22.99 17.71 -19.68
N GLN A 121 23.63 17.90 -20.84
CA GLN A 121 22.93 18.34 -22.03
C GLN A 121 21.95 17.26 -22.50
N GLY A 122 20.75 17.67 -22.89
CA GLY A 122 19.75 16.74 -23.40
C GLY A 122 19.95 16.36 -24.86
N PRO A 123 19.20 15.35 -25.35
CA PRO A 123 19.35 14.86 -26.70
C PRO A 123 19.01 15.93 -27.73
N THR A 124 19.93 16.17 -28.67
CA THR A 124 19.70 17.07 -29.82
C THR A 124 18.72 16.51 -30.84
N LYS A 125 18.47 15.19 -30.79
CA LYS A 125 17.48 14.45 -31.58
C LYS A 125 16.83 13.39 -30.72
N GLY A 126 15.52 13.16 -30.89
CA GLY A 126 14.79 12.09 -30.21
C GLY A 126 14.97 10.71 -30.87
N GLU A 127 16.20 10.27 -31.12
CA GLU A 127 16.47 8.91 -31.63
C GLU A 127 16.49 7.89 -30.48
N ILE A 128 15.94 6.69 -30.71
CA ILE A 128 15.94 5.63 -29.68
C ILE A 128 17.37 5.09 -29.51
N ALA A 129 17.96 5.29 -28.33
CA ALA A 129 19.27 4.74 -27.97
C ALA A 129 19.22 3.21 -27.84
N TRP A 130 18.43 2.68 -26.91
CA TRP A 130 18.15 1.23 -26.77
C TRP A 130 16.76 1.00 -26.14
N LYS A 131 16.23 -0.24 -26.24
CA LYS A 131 14.94 -0.64 -25.63
C LYS A 131 15.09 -1.96 -24.87
N PHE A 132 14.67 -1.97 -23.60
CA PHE A 132 14.75 -3.14 -22.73
C PHE A 132 13.35 -3.67 -22.32
N PRO A 133 13.04 -4.96 -22.51
CA PRO A 133 11.74 -5.54 -22.14
C PRO A 133 11.66 -5.87 -20.64
N LYS A 134 11.16 -4.92 -19.83
CA LYS A 134 11.19 -5.05 -18.36
C LYS A 134 10.10 -5.92 -17.71
N GLY A 135 9.02 -6.27 -18.41
CA GLY A 135 7.89 -7.03 -17.86
C GLY A 135 6.58 -6.24 -17.80
N TYR A 136 5.70 -6.56 -16.83
CA TYR A 136 4.41 -5.87 -16.64
C TYR A 136 4.58 -4.36 -16.35
N TYR A 137 3.50 -3.59 -16.52
CA TYR A 137 3.50 -2.16 -16.20
C TYR A 137 3.72 -1.93 -14.69
N SER A 138 4.45 -0.87 -14.34
CA SER A 138 4.73 -0.44 -12.97
C SER A 138 5.03 1.06 -12.97
N TYR A 139 4.79 1.76 -11.86
CA TYR A 139 5.18 3.17 -11.70
C TYR A 139 6.61 3.36 -11.15
N ALA A 140 7.40 2.29 -11.06
CA ALA A 140 8.76 2.32 -10.54
C ALA A 140 9.75 2.99 -11.51
N HIS A 141 10.56 3.89 -10.96
CA HIS A 141 11.63 4.57 -11.68
C HIS A 141 12.90 3.72 -11.72
N PRO A 142 13.70 3.79 -12.80
CA PRO A 142 15.07 3.30 -12.79
C PRO A 142 15.94 4.11 -11.83
N VAL A 143 16.99 3.49 -11.31
CA VAL A 143 18.09 4.18 -10.62
C VAL A 143 19.34 4.09 -11.49
N ILE A 144 20.00 5.21 -11.76
CA ILE A 144 21.22 5.25 -12.58
C ILE A 144 22.41 5.58 -11.69
N GLU A 145 23.40 4.70 -11.65
CA GLU A 145 24.60 4.92 -10.85
C GLU A 145 25.81 4.24 -11.50
N ASN A 146 26.88 5.01 -11.72
CA ASN A 146 28.17 4.51 -12.21
C ASN A 146 28.07 3.69 -13.52
N GLY A 147 27.34 4.20 -14.53
CA GLY A 147 27.17 3.54 -15.83
C GLY A 147 26.23 2.33 -15.80
N LYS A 148 25.37 2.23 -14.78
CA LYS A 148 24.43 1.13 -14.59
C LYS A 148 23.02 1.62 -14.33
N VAL A 149 22.05 0.92 -14.91
CA VAL A 149 20.62 1.16 -14.73
C VAL A 149 20.00 0.03 -13.91
N TYR A 150 19.52 0.33 -12.71
CA TYR A 150 18.84 -0.61 -11.83
C TYR A 150 17.32 -0.48 -11.97
N LEU A 151 16.62 -1.58 -12.21
CA LEU A 151 15.19 -1.62 -12.46
C LEU A 151 14.50 -2.65 -11.57
N SER A 152 13.29 -2.35 -11.08
CA SER A 152 12.37 -3.37 -10.56
C SER A 152 11.50 -3.91 -11.70
N SER A 153 11.09 -5.17 -11.56
CA SER A 153 10.34 -5.90 -12.58
C SER A 153 9.16 -6.62 -11.94
N PRO A 154 7.91 -6.28 -12.28
CA PRO A 154 6.73 -7.06 -11.87
C PRO A 154 6.58 -8.35 -12.70
N GLY A 155 7.68 -9.01 -13.07
CA GLY A 155 7.70 -10.22 -13.90
C GLY A 155 7.73 -11.52 -13.08
N ILE A 156 7.09 -12.59 -13.58
CA ILE A 156 6.83 -13.87 -12.87
C ILE A 156 8.07 -14.52 -12.22
N ASP A 157 9.25 -14.41 -12.85
CA ASP A 157 10.49 -15.05 -12.34
C ASP A 157 11.60 -14.07 -11.98
N VAL A 158 11.43 -12.78 -12.30
CA VAL A 158 12.47 -11.76 -12.15
C VAL A 158 11.86 -10.53 -11.50
N ASN A 159 12.38 -10.17 -10.33
CA ASN A 159 11.92 -8.99 -9.59
C ASN A 159 12.83 -7.77 -9.74
N GLY A 160 14.04 -7.92 -10.30
CA GLY A 160 14.91 -6.78 -10.60
C GLY A 160 16.01 -7.05 -11.63
N PHE A 161 16.50 -5.98 -12.24
CA PHE A 161 17.58 -5.97 -13.23
C PHE A 161 18.65 -4.94 -12.88
N CYS A 162 19.87 -5.21 -13.36
CA CYS A 162 20.92 -4.23 -13.52
C CYS A 162 21.41 -4.29 -14.97
N LEU A 163 21.36 -3.16 -15.66
CA LEU A 163 21.76 -3.02 -17.05
C LEU A 163 23.01 -2.16 -17.17
N ASN A 164 23.79 -2.39 -18.20
CA ASN A 164 24.79 -1.44 -18.66
C ASN A 164 24.05 -0.25 -19.29
N GLU A 165 24.46 0.95 -18.91
CA GLU A 165 23.80 2.17 -19.33
C GLU A 165 23.95 2.49 -20.82
N GLU A 166 25.15 2.32 -21.38
CA GLU A 166 25.45 2.67 -22.77
C GLU A 166 24.78 1.72 -23.78
N SER A 167 24.70 0.43 -23.41
CA SER A 167 24.25 -0.64 -24.31
C SER A 167 22.86 -1.19 -23.99
N GLY A 168 22.35 -0.96 -22.78
CA GLY A 168 21.14 -1.60 -22.26
C GLY A 168 21.32 -3.10 -21.96
N GLU A 169 22.55 -3.63 -21.99
CA GLU A 169 22.82 -5.05 -21.78
C GLU A 169 22.64 -5.45 -20.31
N VAL A 170 22.05 -6.63 -20.07
CA VAL A 170 21.86 -7.15 -18.71
C VAL A 170 23.21 -7.51 -18.08
N ILE A 171 23.59 -6.79 -17.04
CA ILE A 171 24.73 -7.12 -16.18
C ILE A 171 24.35 -8.26 -15.24
N TRP A 172 23.21 -8.12 -14.57
CA TRP A 172 22.60 -9.20 -13.77
C TRP A 172 21.09 -9.04 -13.67
N ARG A 173 20.41 -10.13 -13.27
CA ARG A 173 18.98 -10.14 -12.95
C ARG A 173 18.73 -10.96 -11.69
N CYS A 174 17.82 -10.48 -10.86
CA CYS A 174 17.43 -11.10 -9.60
C CYS A 174 16.20 -11.98 -9.82
N ARG A 175 16.30 -13.26 -9.47
CA ARG A 175 15.18 -14.19 -9.63
C ARG A 175 14.42 -14.34 -8.33
N GLN A 176 13.09 -14.37 -8.44
CA GLN A 176 12.25 -14.80 -7.33
C GLN A 176 12.36 -16.33 -7.18
N MET A 177 12.68 -16.81 -5.97
CA MET A 177 12.76 -18.23 -5.66
C MET A 177 11.56 -18.64 -4.79
N GLY A 178 10.67 -19.51 -5.30
CA GLY A 178 9.49 -19.96 -4.56
C GLY A 178 8.45 -20.69 -5.43
N THR A 179 7.43 -21.28 -4.80
CA THR A 179 6.36 -22.06 -5.46
C THR A 179 5.08 -21.26 -5.72
N ASN A 180 5.07 -19.94 -5.47
CA ASN A 180 3.91 -19.08 -5.72
C ASN A 180 3.79 -18.71 -7.21
N PHE A 181 3.51 -19.72 -8.04
CA PHE A 181 3.32 -19.60 -9.50
C PHE A 181 2.03 -18.85 -9.90
N TYR A 182 1.20 -18.46 -8.92
CA TYR A 182 -0.18 -18.02 -9.13
C TYR A 182 -0.44 -16.54 -8.86
N ILE A 183 0.47 -15.81 -8.21
CA ILE A 183 0.30 -14.40 -7.85
C ILE A 183 1.16 -13.54 -8.78
N ASP A 184 0.57 -12.48 -9.33
CA ASP A 184 1.27 -11.43 -10.09
C ASP A 184 2.36 -10.82 -9.18
N PRO A 185 3.67 -10.91 -9.51
CA PRO A 185 4.69 -10.36 -8.63
C PRO A 185 4.55 -8.84 -8.56
N GLY A 186 4.27 -8.34 -7.35
CA GLY A 186 4.01 -6.94 -7.07
C GLY A 186 5.26 -6.08 -6.95
N SER A 187 6.36 -6.36 -7.67
CA SER A 187 7.52 -5.46 -7.65
C SER A 187 7.24 -4.21 -8.47
N ARG A 188 6.54 -3.26 -7.86
CA ARG A 188 6.06 -2.05 -8.52
C ARG A 188 6.72 -0.77 -7.99
N TRP A 189 7.72 -0.90 -7.12
CA TRP A 189 8.39 0.19 -6.42
C TRP A 189 9.80 0.43 -6.99
N SER A 190 10.27 1.68 -6.98
CA SER A 190 11.64 2.02 -7.39
C SER A 190 12.67 1.27 -6.52
N PRO A 191 13.70 0.64 -7.11
CA PRO A 191 14.76 -0.01 -6.34
C PRO A 191 15.49 0.99 -5.43
N ILE A 192 15.95 0.54 -4.27
CA ILE A 192 16.87 1.30 -3.43
C ILE A 192 18.28 0.76 -3.65
N VAL A 193 19.17 1.58 -4.19
CA VAL A 193 20.58 1.22 -4.42
C VAL A 193 21.44 1.85 -3.32
N THR A 194 22.11 1.03 -2.53
CA THR A 194 23.09 1.45 -1.52
C THR A 194 24.51 1.24 -2.04
N ASP A 195 25.53 1.51 -1.23
CA ASP A 195 26.93 1.24 -1.61
C ASP A 195 27.19 -0.24 -1.95
N SER A 196 26.45 -1.17 -1.33
CA SER A 196 26.74 -2.61 -1.43
C SER A 196 25.53 -3.48 -1.79
N THR A 197 24.32 -2.95 -1.70
CA THR A 197 23.08 -3.73 -1.90
C THR A 197 22.10 -3.02 -2.83
N VAL A 198 21.22 -3.82 -3.44
CA VAL A 198 20.01 -3.35 -4.11
C VAL A 198 18.82 -3.96 -3.39
N ILE A 199 17.91 -3.13 -2.92
CA ILE A 199 16.72 -3.54 -2.17
C ILE A 199 15.50 -3.36 -3.07
N VAL A 200 14.71 -4.42 -3.17
CA VAL A 200 13.50 -4.47 -3.99
C VAL A 200 12.33 -4.91 -3.13
N ARG A 201 11.25 -4.12 -3.15
CA ARG A 201 10.00 -4.41 -2.42
C ARG A 201 9.01 -5.13 -3.33
N ASN A 202 8.33 -6.14 -2.79
CA ASN A 202 7.26 -6.87 -3.46
C ASN A 202 5.94 -6.70 -2.71
N ASP A 203 4.86 -6.43 -3.45
CA ASP A 203 3.50 -6.57 -2.93
C ASP A 203 3.05 -8.04 -3.07
N PHE A 204 2.37 -8.56 -2.04
CA PHE A 204 1.66 -9.85 -2.02
C PHE A 204 2.49 -11.15 -1.91
N SER A 205 3.80 -11.11 -1.64
CA SER A 205 4.61 -12.30 -1.26
C SER A 205 4.76 -12.46 0.27
N GLN A 206 5.06 -13.69 0.73
CA GLN A 206 5.34 -13.99 2.14
C GLN A 206 6.57 -13.23 2.68
N GLU A 207 7.52 -12.89 1.80
CA GLU A 207 8.63 -11.97 2.07
C GLU A 207 8.40 -10.68 1.29
N THR A 208 8.25 -9.55 1.98
CA THR A 208 7.90 -8.24 1.38
C THR A 208 9.11 -7.45 0.90
N ILE A 209 10.34 -7.83 1.31
CA ILE A 209 11.59 -7.11 1.03
C ILE A 209 12.66 -8.12 0.62
N HIS A 210 13.21 -7.93 -0.58
CA HIS A 210 14.34 -8.69 -1.10
C HIS A 210 15.61 -7.83 -1.10
N ILE A 211 16.72 -8.40 -0.64
CA ILE A 211 18.00 -7.70 -0.55
C ILE A 211 19.02 -8.46 -1.39
N TYR A 212 19.56 -7.79 -2.39
CA TYR A 212 20.54 -8.34 -3.33
C TYR A 212 21.90 -7.71 -3.13
N ASN A 213 22.95 -8.50 -3.36
CA ASN A 213 24.28 -7.95 -3.50
C ASN A 213 24.37 -7.11 -4.80
N LYS A 214 24.80 -5.84 -4.71
CA LYS A 214 24.85 -4.90 -5.84
C LYS A 214 25.75 -5.33 -6.99
N LYS A 215 26.82 -6.10 -6.69
CA LYS A 215 27.79 -6.56 -7.69
C LYS A 215 27.31 -7.81 -8.42
N THR A 216 26.69 -8.74 -7.70
CA THR A 216 26.39 -10.08 -8.23
C THR A 216 24.90 -10.33 -8.52
N GLY A 217 24.00 -9.50 -7.96
CA GLY A 217 22.55 -9.73 -8.03
C GLY A 217 22.06 -10.95 -7.22
N ILE A 218 22.95 -11.57 -6.42
CA ILE A 218 22.61 -12.74 -5.59
C ILE A 218 21.82 -12.29 -4.36
N GLU A 219 20.72 -12.98 -4.08
CA GLU A 219 19.88 -12.74 -2.91
C GLU A 219 20.62 -13.11 -1.63
N LEU A 220 20.58 -12.20 -0.66
CA LEU A 220 21.14 -12.41 0.67
C LEU A 220 20.03 -13.03 1.56
N LYS A 221 19.99 -14.37 1.67
CA LYS A 221 18.99 -15.08 2.48
C LYS A 221 19.14 -14.79 3.98
N LYS A 222 18.01 -14.74 4.69
CA LYS A 222 17.94 -14.93 6.14
C LYS A 222 17.77 -16.42 6.46
N ASP A 223 18.70 -16.99 7.23
CA ASP A 223 18.53 -18.30 7.87
C ASP A 223 17.89 -18.11 9.24
N VAL A 224 16.74 -18.75 9.51
CA VAL A 224 16.38 -19.21 10.87
C VAL A 224 15.42 -20.41 10.78
N ASN A 225 15.83 -21.55 11.35
CA ASN A 225 15.00 -22.75 11.58
C ASN A 225 14.90 -22.94 13.11
N VAL A 226 13.69 -22.90 13.70
CA VAL A 226 13.44 -23.12 15.15
C VAL A 226 12.09 -23.88 15.33
N PRO A 227 11.93 -24.75 16.36
CA PRO A 227 10.82 -25.73 16.49
C PRO A 227 9.42 -25.12 16.63
N VAL A 228 8.38 -25.93 16.37
CA VAL A 228 7.00 -25.47 16.21
C VAL A 228 6.31 -25.09 17.53
N GLU A 229 6.16 -23.80 17.76
CA GLU A 229 5.06 -23.19 18.53
C GLU A 229 4.10 -22.52 17.54
N LEU A 230 2.77 -22.67 17.75
CA LEU A 230 1.75 -22.08 16.88
C LEU A 230 1.12 -20.84 17.53
N PHE A 231 0.83 -19.81 16.74
CA PHE A 231 -0.12 -18.75 17.09
C PHE A 231 -1.36 -18.85 16.21
N TYR A 232 -2.50 -18.42 16.74
CA TYR A 232 -3.79 -18.49 16.06
C TYR A 232 -4.29 -17.10 15.71
N TYR A 233 -4.73 -16.92 14.46
CA TYR A 233 -5.33 -15.68 14.00
C TYR A 233 -6.51 -15.97 13.07
N THR A 234 -7.34 -14.95 12.85
CA THR A 234 -8.50 -15.04 11.97
C THR A 234 -8.18 -14.42 10.62
N ARG A 235 -8.50 -15.13 9.53
CA ARG A 235 -8.36 -14.65 8.15
C ARG A 235 -9.71 -14.61 7.45
N ASP A 236 -9.97 -13.54 6.71
CA ASP A 236 -11.22 -13.30 5.97
C ASP A 236 -12.48 -13.36 6.86
N GLY A 237 -12.34 -13.17 8.17
CA GLY A 237 -13.42 -13.18 9.16
C GLY A 237 -14.07 -14.55 9.43
N LYS A 238 -13.79 -15.60 8.64
CA LYS A 238 -14.39 -16.94 8.77
C LYS A 238 -13.37 -18.08 8.89
N GLN A 239 -12.10 -17.81 8.62
CA GLN A 239 -11.04 -18.81 8.76
C GLN A 239 -10.30 -18.61 10.08
N LEU A 240 -10.12 -19.69 10.83
CA LEU A 240 -9.13 -19.78 11.89
C LEU A 240 -7.85 -20.38 11.30
N VAL A 241 -6.74 -19.67 11.42
CA VAL A 241 -5.43 -20.09 10.93
C VAL A 241 -4.51 -20.32 12.12
N GLY A 242 -3.83 -21.48 12.15
CA GLY A 242 -2.70 -21.73 13.03
C GLY A 242 -1.41 -21.57 12.24
N ALA A 243 -0.58 -20.59 12.60
CA ALA A 243 0.70 -20.32 11.95
C ALA A 243 1.86 -20.54 12.91
N ASN A 244 3.01 -20.91 12.36
CA ASN A 244 4.24 -21.08 13.10
C ASN A 244 4.71 -19.72 13.66
N ILE A 245 4.98 -19.64 14.96
CA ILE A 245 5.34 -18.40 15.64
C ILE A 245 6.70 -17.84 15.23
N HIS A 246 7.61 -18.70 14.75
CA HIS A 246 8.95 -18.30 14.34
C HIS A 246 9.04 -17.95 12.85
N THR A 247 8.29 -18.66 12.00
CA THR A 247 8.36 -18.47 10.55
C THR A 247 7.18 -17.68 9.99
N GLY A 248 6.10 -17.51 10.76
CA GLY A 248 4.84 -16.93 10.27
C GLY A 248 4.10 -17.82 9.27
N GLN A 249 4.61 -19.02 8.98
CA GLN A 249 4.03 -19.91 7.98
C GLN A 249 2.74 -20.55 8.50
N ASP A 250 1.68 -20.49 7.69
CA ASP A 250 0.44 -21.20 7.96
C ASP A 250 0.68 -22.73 8.05
N VAL A 251 0.29 -23.32 9.18
CA VAL A 251 0.40 -24.77 9.43
C VAL A 251 -0.95 -25.46 9.20
N TRP A 252 -2.08 -24.80 9.48
CA TRP A 252 -3.41 -25.27 9.10
C TRP A 252 -4.47 -24.17 9.12
N VAL A 253 -5.60 -24.45 8.45
CA VAL A 253 -6.75 -23.54 8.30
C VAL A 253 -8.05 -24.31 8.58
N LYS A 254 -8.95 -23.75 9.42
CA LYS A 254 -10.33 -24.23 9.62
C LYS A 254 -11.31 -23.16 9.19
N LEU A 255 -12.24 -23.51 8.32
CA LEU A 255 -13.33 -22.65 7.89
C LEU A 255 -14.55 -22.84 8.80
N PHE A 256 -15.20 -21.74 9.16
CA PHE A 256 -16.49 -21.71 9.85
C PHE A 256 -17.57 -21.14 8.94
N ASP A 257 -18.80 -21.60 9.11
CA ASP A 257 -19.95 -21.14 8.32
C ASP A 257 -20.41 -19.71 8.71
N ASN A 258 -19.97 -19.23 9.88
CA ASN A 258 -20.26 -17.90 10.39
C ASN A 258 -18.98 -17.12 10.74
N TYR A 259 -19.13 -15.80 10.94
CA TYR A 259 -18.03 -14.91 11.27
C TYR A 259 -17.53 -15.15 12.69
N ILE A 260 -16.22 -15.26 12.84
CA ILE A 260 -15.54 -15.26 14.14
C ILE A 260 -15.57 -13.81 14.66
N THR A 261 -16.15 -13.59 15.85
CA THR A 261 -16.44 -12.23 16.33
C THR A 261 -15.25 -11.54 16.98
N LYS A 262 -14.40 -12.32 17.65
CA LYS A 262 -13.22 -11.85 18.40
C LYS A 262 -12.09 -12.87 18.35
N GLN A 263 -10.91 -12.46 18.82
CA GLN A 263 -9.72 -13.29 18.84
C GLN A 263 -10.00 -14.63 19.54
N PRO A 264 -9.62 -15.77 18.93
CA PRO A 264 -9.77 -17.08 19.55
C PRO A 264 -8.88 -17.18 20.79
N VAL A 265 -9.34 -17.93 21.79
CA VAL A 265 -8.55 -18.16 23.01
C VAL A 265 -8.01 -19.57 22.98
N TRP A 266 -6.75 -19.73 23.35
CA TRP A 266 -6.11 -21.03 23.49
C TRP A 266 -5.89 -21.37 24.96
N ASN A 267 -6.09 -22.64 25.33
CA ASN A 267 -5.68 -23.18 26.63
C ASN A 267 -5.40 -24.68 26.51
N ASN A 268 -4.16 -25.09 26.81
CA ASN A 268 -3.75 -26.48 27.00
C ASN A 268 -4.24 -27.43 25.89
N GLY A 269 -3.97 -27.10 24.62
CA GLY A 269 -4.36 -27.94 23.50
C GLY A 269 -5.81 -27.79 23.04
N LYS A 270 -6.53 -26.77 23.54
CA LYS A 270 -7.88 -26.41 23.10
C LYS A 270 -7.91 -25.00 22.53
N VAL A 271 -8.62 -24.82 21.43
CA VAL A 271 -8.88 -23.50 20.82
C VAL A 271 -10.37 -23.19 20.88
N PHE A 272 -10.72 -22.09 21.53
CA PHE A 272 -12.10 -21.62 21.69
C PHE A 272 -12.39 -20.49 20.71
N VAL A 273 -13.48 -20.62 19.96
CA VAL A 273 -13.89 -19.68 18.90
C VAL A 273 -15.32 -19.23 19.16
N ALA A 274 -15.54 -17.92 19.25
CA ALA A 274 -16.87 -17.33 19.35
C ALA A 274 -17.34 -16.84 17.97
N LEU A 275 -18.56 -17.20 17.60
CA LEU A 275 -19.17 -16.90 16.32
C LEU A 275 -20.34 -15.91 16.46
N ARG A 276 -20.61 -15.14 15.41
CA ARG A 276 -21.58 -14.02 15.44
C ARG A 276 -23.03 -14.46 15.60
N ASN A 277 -23.34 -15.71 15.24
CA ASN A 277 -24.65 -16.32 15.49
C ASN A 277 -24.83 -16.82 16.93
N GLY A 278 -23.88 -16.55 17.82
CA GLY A 278 -23.92 -16.97 19.22
C GLY A 278 -23.31 -18.34 19.49
N ASN A 279 -22.80 -19.03 18.47
CA ASN A 279 -22.08 -20.28 18.66
C ASN A 279 -20.72 -20.05 19.33
N VAL A 280 -20.35 -20.93 20.25
CA VAL A 280 -19.01 -21.02 20.83
C VAL A 280 -18.53 -22.45 20.58
N VAL A 281 -17.42 -22.55 19.86
CA VAL A 281 -16.84 -23.82 19.41
C VAL A 281 -15.52 -24.04 20.10
N CYS A 282 -15.30 -25.23 20.63
CA CYS A 282 -14.01 -25.69 21.14
C CYS A 282 -13.42 -26.72 20.20
N LEU A 283 -12.17 -26.51 19.80
CA LEU A 283 -11.41 -27.41 18.94
C LEU A 283 -10.26 -28.05 19.71
N ASN A 284 -9.95 -29.30 19.39
CA ASN A 284 -8.66 -29.88 19.74
C ASN A 284 -7.58 -29.29 18.82
N GLU A 285 -6.52 -28.76 19.40
CA GLU A 285 -5.42 -28.10 18.67
C GLU A 285 -4.74 -29.03 17.66
N LYS A 286 -4.51 -30.28 18.06
CA LYS A 286 -3.74 -31.27 17.27
C LYS A 286 -4.62 -32.00 16.27
N SER A 287 -5.77 -32.53 16.72
CA SER A 287 -6.68 -33.29 15.85
C SER A 287 -7.57 -32.40 14.98
N LYS A 288 -7.76 -31.13 15.36
CA LYS A 288 -8.64 -30.14 14.69
C LYS A 288 -10.12 -30.49 14.77
N GLU A 289 -10.47 -31.48 15.58
CA GLU A 289 -11.84 -31.93 15.81
C GLU A 289 -12.55 -30.98 16.75
N VAL A 290 -13.86 -30.83 16.52
CA VAL A 290 -14.74 -30.09 17.43
C VAL A 290 -14.95 -30.94 18.68
N LEU A 291 -14.49 -30.44 19.82
CA LEU A 291 -14.68 -31.06 21.13
C LEU A 291 -16.10 -30.79 21.66
N TRP A 292 -16.59 -29.56 21.45
CA TRP A 292 -17.97 -29.17 21.72
C TRP A 292 -18.34 -27.90 20.93
N ASP A 293 -19.63 -27.71 20.68
CA ASP A 293 -20.23 -26.55 20.02
C ASP A 293 -21.56 -26.24 20.69
N ILE A 294 -21.70 -25.03 21.22
CA ILE A 294 -22.89 -24.57 21.94
C ILE A 294 -23.36 -23.23 21.39
N ASN A 295 -24.66 -22.98 21.36
CA ASN A 295 -25.21 -21.68 20.98
C ASN A 295 -25.76 -20.96 22.21
N LEU A 296 -25.25 -19.75 22.48
CA LEU A 296 -25.66 -18.89 23.59
C LEU A 296 -26.90 -18.03 23.28
N TYR A 297 -27.41 -18.10 22.05
CA TYR A 297 -28.50 -17.30 21.49
C TYR A 297 -28.31 -15.79 21.75
N ALA A 298 -27.05 -15.37 21.73
CA ALA A 298 -26.61 -14.03 22.06
C ALA A 298 -25.62 -13.52 21.01
N ASP A 299 -25.59 -12.20 20.83
CA ASP A 299 -24.65 -11.54 19.94
C ASP A 299 -23.34 -11.31 20.70
N LEU A 300 -22.41 -12.26 20.54
CA LEU A 300 -21.16 -12.34 21.29
C LEU A 300 -20.14 -11.36 20.72
N VAL A 301 -19.88 -10.28 21.45
CA VAL A 301 -19.04 -9.17 21.02
C VAL A 301 -17.90 -8.86 21.99
N GLY A 302 -17.93 -9.40 23.21
CA GLY A 302 -16.88 -9.24 24.21
C GLY A 302 -15.68 -10.14 23.92
N THR A 303 -14.50 -9.69 24.36
CA THR A 303 -13.25 -10.46 24.24
C THR A 303 -13.35 -11.73 25.09
N PRO A 304 -13.28 -12.93 24.51
CA PRO A 304 -13.29 -14.16 25.30
C PRO A 304 -12.06 -14.22 26.21
N SER A 305 -12.22 -14.71 27.44
CA SER A 305 -11.11 -14.82 28.40
C SER A 305 -11.25 -16.11 29.20
N ILE A 306 -10.13 -16.71 29.60
CA ILE A 306 -10.17 -17.89 30.48
C ILE A 306 -9.74 -17.47 31.88
N VAL A 307 -10.60 -17.79 32.84
CA VAL A 307 -10.36 -17.58 34.27
C VAL A 307 -10.62 -18.90 34.96
N LYS A 308 -9.59 -19.46 35.60
CA LYS A 308 -9.63 -20.83 36.14
C LYS A 308 -10.06 -21.83 35.04
N ASP A 309 -11.24 -22.43 35.19
CA ASP A 309 -11.81 -23.42 34.27
C ASP A 309 -13.03 -22.86 33.50
N LEU A 310 -13.18 -21.53 33.48
CA LEU A 310 -14.29 -20.82 32.87
C LEU A 310 -13.83 -20.02 31.66
N LEU A 311 -14.51 -20.21 30.53
CA LEU A 311 -14.47 -19.34 29.37
C LEU A 311 -15.53 -18.25 29.55
N MET A 312 -15.08 -17.02 29.72
CA MET A 312 -15.88 -15.83 29.94
C MET A 312 -16.09 -15.11 28.61
N ILE A 313 -17.34 -14.79 28.25
CA ILE A 313 -17.66 -14.08 26.99
C ILE A 313 -18.77 -13.06 27.24
N GLY A 314 -18.52 -11.80 26.86
CA GLY A 314 -19.52 -10.73 26.93
C GLY A 314 -20.42 -10.69 25.69
N ASP A 315 -21.71 -10.41 25.87
CA ASP A 315 -22.64 -10.12 24.78
C ASP A 315 -22.95 -8.62 24.65
N LYS A 316 -23.64 -8.24 23.57
CA LYS A 316 -23.95 -6.83 23.29
C LYS A 316 -24.91 -6.16 24.28
N ASN A 317 -25.65 -6.96 25.03
CA ASN A 317 -26.71 -6.53 25.93
C ASN A 317 -26.22 -6.39 27.38
N GLY A 318 -24.91 -6.55 27.62
CA GLY A 318 -24.35 -6.40 28.95
C GLY A 318 -24.50 -7.65 29.78
N LYS A 319 -24.53 -8.83 29.14
CA LYS A 319 -24.41 -10.11 29.84
C LYS A 319 -23.02 -10.69 29.67
N LEU A 320 -22.47 -11.18 30.77
CA LEU A 320 -21.20 -11.90 30.80
C LEU A 320 -21.51 -13.38 31.04
N HIS A 321 -21.27 -14.20 30.04
CA HIS A 321 -21.53 -15.64 30.04
C HIS A 321 -20.28 -16.37 30.52
N ALA A 322 -20.43 -17.30 31.44
CA ALA A 322 -19.35 -18.16 31.94
C ALA A 322 -19.59 -19.60 31.54
N LEU A 323 -18.72 -20.16 30.71
CA LEU A 323 -18.81 -21.52 30.18
C LEU A 323 -17.72 -22.40 30.78
N ASN A 324 -18.00 -23.66 31.07
CA ASN A 324 -16.94 -24.60 31.43
C ASN A 324 -16.07 -24.92 30.20
N ILE A 325 -14.75 -24.74 30.30
CA ILE A 325 -13.82 -24.94 29.16
C ILE A 325 -13.78 -26.41 28.66
N ASN A 326 -14.15 -27.36 29.51
CA ASN A 326 -14.09 -28.78 29.17
C ASN A 326 -15.37 -29.29 28.51
N THR A 327 -16.53 -28.80 28.97
CA THR A 327 -17.83 -29.32 28.52
C THR A 327 -18.64 -28.35 27.65
N GLY A 328 -18.29 -27.06 27.64
CA GLY A 328 -19.11 -26.02 27.03
C GLY A 328 -20.36 -25.66 27.84
N GLU A 329 -20.56 -26.24 29.03
CA GLU A 329 -21.75 -25.99 29.84
C GLU A 329 -21.77 -24.56 30.41
N LEU A 330 -22.88 -23.86 30.27
CA LEU A 330 -23.10 -22.54 30.86
C LEU A 330 -23.23 -22.63 32.38
N LYS A 331 -22.28 -22.06 33.11
CA LYS A 331 -22.22 -22.05 34.58
C LYS A 331 -23.00 -20.90 35.20
N PHE A 332 -22.84 -19.68 34.68
CA PHE A 332 -23.63 -18.53 35.12
C PHE A 332 -23.67 -17.45 34.03
N VAL A 333 -24.59 -16.52 34.21
CA VAL A 333 -24.69 -15.29 33.42
C VAL A 333 -24.77 -14.12 34.39
N PHE A 334 -23.78 -13.23 34.33
CA PHE A 334 -23.82 -11.98 35.07
C PHE A 334 -24.44 -10.88 34.20
N SER A 335 -25.21 -9.97 34.79
CA SER A 335 -25.81 -8.82 34.09
C SER A 335 -25.66 -7.56 34.93
N ASN A 336 -25.27 -6.47 34.30
CA ASN A 336 -25.20 -5.16 34.95
C ASN A 336 -26.60 -4.61 35.25
N LYS A 337 -26.69 -3.74 36.26
CA LYS A 337 -27.94 -2.99 36.57
C LYS A 337 -28.02 -1.66 35.83
N ASN A 338 -26.87 -1.07 35.49
CA ASN A 338 -26.75 0.23 34.86
C ASN A 338 -26.45 0.06 33.38
N ASN A 339 -27.33 0.56 32.52
CA ASN A 339 -27.13 0.53 31.06
C ASN A 339 -26.90 1.93 30.51
N ASN A 340 -25.96 2.04 29.57
CA ASN A 340 -25.78 3.25 28.78
C ASN A 340 -26.49 3.10 27.43
N PRO A 341 -27.65 3.76 27.19
CA PRO A 341 -28.40 3.57 25.95
C PRO A 341 -27.64 4.04 24.70
N ARG A 342 -26.54 4.78 24.86
CA ARG A 342 -25.70 5.30 23.75
C ARG A 342 -24.57 4.37 23.34
N ALA A 343 -24.39 3.21 23.98
CA ALA A 343 -23.27 2.31 23.72
C ALA A 343 -23.66 0.83 23.72
N ASN A 344 -22.88 0.00 23.03
CA ASN A 344 -22.95 -1.45 23.18
C ASN A 344 -22.52 -1.82 24.61
N GLN A 345 -23.31 -2.62 25.34
CA GLN A 345 -23.06 -2.92 26.76
C GLN A 345 -21.94 -3.96 27.00
N SER A 346 -21.27 -4.41 25.94
CA SER A 346 -20.17 -5.38 26.01
C SER A 346 -19.10 -5.04 27.06
N TYR A 347 -18.61 -6.10 27.73
CA TYR A 347 -17.55 -6.04 28.72
C TYR A 347 -16.16 -6.13 28.10
N SER A 348 -15.16 -5.60 28.81
CA SER A 348 -13.76 -5.92 28.54
C SER A 348 -13.49 -7.43 28.72
N GLY A 349 -12.29 -7.89 28.36
CA GLY A 349 -11.81 -9.20 28.81
C GLY A 349 -11.81 -9.29 30.34
N VAL A 350 -11.89 -10.51 30.85
CA VAL A 350 -11.94 -10.79 32.29
C VAL A 350 -10.57 -11.27 32.75
N ILE A 351 -10.01 -10.60 33.75
CA ILE A 351 -8.74 -11.02 34.37
C ILE A 351 -8.95 -11.65 35.74
N GLN A 352 -8.06 -12.56 36.10
CA GLN A 352 -8.02 -13.19 37.41
C GLN A 352 -6.91 -12.58 38.27
N HIS A 353 -7.23 -12.23 39.52
CA HIS A 353 -6.22 -12.09 40.58
C HIS A 353 -6.65 -12.84 41.81
N LYS A 354 -5.77 -13.67 42.37
CA LYS A 354 -6.09 -14.49 43.56
C LYS A 354 -7.39 -15.28 43.28
N ASN A 355 -8.42 -15.09 44.10
CA ASN A 355 -9.72 -15.78 43.99
C ASN A 355 -10.82 -14.89 43.41
N ARG A 356 -10.47 -13.97 42.51
CA ARG A 356 -11.38 -12.92 42.03
C ARG A 356 -11.20 -12.63 40.55
N MET A 357 -12.26 -12.15 39.95
CA MET A 357 -12.35 -11.74 38.56
C MET A 357 -12.60 -10.26 38.46
N TYR A 358 -11.93 -9.58 37.52
CA TYR A 358 -12.11 -8.16 37.28
C TYR A 358 -12.35 -7.89 35.80
N PHE A 359 -13.29 -7.00 35.51
CA PHE A 359 -13.62 -6.58 34.15
C PHE A 359 -14.36 -5.25 34.18
N GLY A 360 -14.29 -4.50 33.09
CA GLY A 360 -15.00 -3.25 32.95
C GLY A 360 -16.16 -3.32 31.98
N SER A 361 -17.03 -2.30 31.99
CA SER A 361 -18.14 -2.19 31.04
C SER A 361 -18.34 -0.79 30.47
N ALA A 362 -19.20 -0.71 29.45
CA ALA A 362 -19.67 0.53 28.85
C ALA A 362 -20.58 1.40 29.75
N ALA A 363 -20.87 0.94 30.97
CA ALA A 363 -21.56 1.72 31.99
C ALA A 363 -20.59 2.58 32.83
N SER A 364 -19.33 2.72 32.39
CA SER A 364 -18.26 3.43 33.11
C SER A 364 -17.98 2.84 34.49
N GLU A 365 -18.03 1.51 34.61
CA GLU A 365 -17.83 0.78 35.86
C GLU A 365 -16.76 -0.32 35.70
N LEU A 366 -15.95 -0.51 36.75
CA LEU A 366 -15.10 -1.68 36.96
C LEU A 366 -15.77 -2.61 37.98
N TYR A 367 -15.93 -3.87 37.63
CA TYR A 367 -16.54 -4.90 38.47
C TYR A 367 -15.52 -5.85 39.05
N CYS A 368 -15.83 -6.38 40.23
CA CYS A 368 -15.13 -7.50 40.84
C CYS A 368 -16.13 -8.60 41.20
N LEU A 369 -15.90 -9.82 40.72
CA LEU A 369 -16.71 -11.01 41.02
C LEU A 369 -15.85 -12.11 41.64
N ASN A 370 -16.46 -13.06 42.35
CA ASN A 370 -15.85 -14.36 42.61
C ASN A 370 -16.11 -15.34 41.46
N PHE A 371 -15.52 -16.55 41.50
CA PHE A 371 -15.65 -17.53 40.42
C PHE A 371 -17.05 -18.17 40.32
N GLU A 372 -17.89 -17.95 41.33
CA GLU A 372 -19.29 -18.36 41.36
C GLU A 372 -20.21 -17.33 40.66
N GLY A 373 -19.67 -16.18 40.25
CA GLY A 373 -20.41 -15.12 39.55
C GLY A 373 -21.04 -14.08 40.49
N GLU A 374 -20.72 -14.11 41.78
CA GLU A 374 -21.24 -13.18 42.77
C GLU A 374 -20.48 -11.85 42.74
N LEU A 375 -21.22 -10.74 42.69
CA LEU A 375 -20.66 -9.39 42.71
C LEU A 375 -20.08 -9.05 44.08
N MET A 376 -18.78 -8.75 44.12
CA MET A 376 -18.07 -8.35 45.34
C MET A 376 -18.06 -6.84 45.54
N TRP A 377 -17.77 -6.09 44.48
CA TRP A 377 -17.82 -4.64 44.45
C TRP A 377 -17.89 -4.10 43.02
N THR A 378 -18.36 -2.86 42.88
CA THR A 378 -18.26 -2.04 41.65
C THR A 378 -17.53 -0.74 41.97
N LEU A 379 -16.87 -0.16 40.97
CA LEU A 379 -16.19 1.13 41.06
C LEU A 379 -16.56 1.98 39.84
N PRO A 380 -17.26 3.12 40.01
CA PRO A 380 -17.49 4.05 38.92
C PRO A 380 -16.20 4.75 38.50
N LEU A 381 -16.03 4.93 37.20
CA LEU A 381 -14.89 5.57 36.54
C LEU A 381 -15.36 6.71 35.64
N SER A 382 -14.42 7.45 35.04
CA SER A 382 -14.75 8.65 34.25
C SER A 382 -15.49 8.33 32.95
N ASP A 383 -15.17 7.20 32.31
CA ASP A 383 -15.77 6.80 31.03
C ASP A 383 -15.78 5.27 30.85
N TRP A 384 -16.25 4.78 29.71
CA TRP A 384 -16.40 3.36 29.38
C TRP A 384 -15.09 2.60 29.54
N VAL A 385 -15.18 1.35 30.00
CA VAL A 385 -14.01 0.47 30.08
C VAL A 385 -14.15 -0.61 29.01
N ARG A 386 -13.34 -0.49 27.96
CA ARG A 386 -13.29 -1.43 26.83
C ARG A 386 -12.02 -2.29 26.85
N ALA A 387 -10.92 -1.69 27.25
CA ALA A 387 -9.64 -2.37 27.42
C ALA A 387 -9.70 -3.36 28.58
N THR A 388 -9.15 -4.56 28.37
CA THR A 388 -8.96 -5.56 29.42
C THR A 388 -8.02 -5.00 30.50
N PRO A 389 -8.42 -4.97 31.78
CA PRO A 389 -7.55 -4.53 32.86
C PRO A 389 -6.30 -5.40 32.98
N THR A 390 -5.30 -4.94 33.73
CA THR A 390 -4.13 -5.77 34.09
C THR A 390 -3.78 -5.65 35.57
N ILE A 391 -2.95 -6.55 36.10
CA ILE A 391 -2.49 -6.53 37.49
C ILE A 391 -0.97 -6.39 37.53
N VAL A 392 -0.50 -5.41 38.30
CA VAL A 392 0.92 -5.25 38.63
C VAL A 392 1.04 -4.99 40.13
N ASN A 393 1.92 -5.72 40.81
CA ASN A 393 2.20 -5.52 42.24
C ASN A 393 0.94 -5.54 43.16
N ASN A 394 -0.03 -6.42 42.87
CA ASN A 394 -1.35 -6.50 43.52
C ASN A 394 -2.30 -5.31 43.31
N ASP A 395 -1.92 -4.31 42.51
CA ASP A 395 -2.82 -3.25 42.09
C ASP A 395 -3.41 -3.57 40.71
N ILE A 396 -4.67 -3.18 40.51
CA ILE A 396 -5.41 -3.35 39.27
C ILE A 396 -5.24 -2.07 38.45
N PHE A 397 -4.80 -2.19 37.22
CA PHE A 397 -4.71 -1.10 36.27
C PHE A 397 -5.82 -1.21 35.25
N VAL A 398 -6.58 -0.13 35.10
CA VAL A 398 -7.73 -0.07 34.18
C VAL A 398 -7.70 1.25 33.43
N ALA A 399 -7.86 1.18 32.11
CA ALA A 399 -7.94 2.36 31.25
C ALA A 399 -9.38 2.57 30.78
N THR A 400 -9.81 3.82 30.81
CA THR A 400 -11.13 4.26 30.34
C THR A 400 -11.04 4.86 28.94
N PHE A 401 -12.19 4.94 28.27
CA PHE A 401 -12.35 5.45 26.91
C PHE A 401 -12.04 6.94 26.76
N ASP A 402 -11.90 7.69 27.85
CA ASP A 402 -11.42 9.09 27.86
C ASP A 402 -9.89 9.20 28.06
N ALA A 403 -9.17 8.10 27.84
CA ALA A 403 -7.71 7.99 28.03
C ALA A 403 -7.22 8.21 29.47
N THR A 404 -8.04 7.92 30.48
CA THR A 404 -7.61 7.92 31.88
C THR A 404 -7.17 6.52 32.33
N LEU A 405 -5.92 6.40 32.80
CA LEU A 405 -5.42 5.18 33.45
C LEU A 405 -5.60 5.29 34.96
N TYR A 406 -6.30 4.33 35.55
CA TYR A 406 -6.49 4.21 36.99
C TYR A 406 -5.63 3.11 37.57
N THR A 407 -5.05 3.37 38.74
CA THR A 407 -4.51 2.35 39.63
C THR A 407 -5.50 2.12 40.76
N VAL A 408 -6.03 0.91 40.87
CA VAL A 408 -7.09 0.54 41.79
C VAL A 408 -6.57 -0.52 42.76
N LYS A 409 -6.77 -0.29 44.05
CA LYS A 409 -6.50 -1.28 45.09
C LYS A 409 -7.77 -2.02 45.44
N ASP A 410 -7.73 -3.34 45.35
CA ASP A 410 -8.77 -4.20 45.93
C ASP A 410 -8.58 -4.29 47.45
N LEU A 411 -9.60 -3.89 48.21
CA LEU A 411 -9.64 -3.95 49.68
C LEU A 411 -10.59 -5.05 50.17
N GLY A 412 -10.97 -6.00 49.33
CA GLY A 412 -11.82 -7.12 49.69
C GLY A 412 -13.29 -6.87 49.41
N LYS A 413 -13.94 -5.96 50.14
CA LYS A 413 -15.37 -5.63 49.94
C LYS A 413 -15.61 -4.33 49.17
N LYS A 414 -14.53 -3.63 48.85
CA LYS A 414 -14.57 -2.35 48.13
C LYS A 414 -13.25 -2.13 47.41
N ALA A 415 -13.29 -1.29 46.38
CA ALA A 415 -12.11 -0.80 45.70
C ALA A 415 -11.74 0.61 46.18
N LYS A 416 -10.47 0.99 46.03
CA LYS A 416 -10.00 2.37 46.21
C LYS A 416 -9.12 2.77 45.04
N ILE A 417 -9.43 3.90 44.40
CA ILE A 417 -8.52 4.53 43.44
C ILE A 417 -7.29 5.01 44.20
N LYS A 418 -6.13 4.41 43.92
CA LYS A 418 -4.84 4.88 44.41
C LYS A 418 -4.38 6.10 43.61
N ARG A 419 -4.51 6.04 42.28
CA ARG A 419 -4.03 7.06 41.35
C ARG A 419 -4.88 7.11 40.08
N LYS A 420 -4.85 8.26 39.43
CA LYS A 420 -5.38 8.50 38.09
C LYS A 420 -4.34 9.26 37.28
N THR A 421 -4.14 8.86 36.03
CA THR A 421 -3.20 9.48 35.09
C THR A 421 -3.92 9.67 33.76
N LYS A 422 -4.04 10.91 33.30
CA LYS A 422 -4.53 11.23 31.96
C LYS A 422 -3.40 10.96 30.97
N LEU A 423 -3.63 10.09 30.00
CA LEU A 423 -2.63 9.69 29.01
C LEU A 423 -2.65 10.59 27.78
N GLY A 424 -3.85 10.99 27.36
CA GLY A 424 -4.09 11.88 26.22
C GLY A 424 -5.58 12.14 26.03
N GLU A 425 -5.97 12.54 24.83
CA GLU A 425 -7.37 12.82 24.50
C GLU A 425 -8.05 11.72 23.66
N HIS A 426 -7.29 10.71 23.23
CA HIS A 426 -7.80 9.66 22.36
C HIS A 426 -8.30 8.43 23.11
N PRO A 427 -9.36 7.75 22.63
CA PRO A 427 -9.92 6.63 23.36
C PRO A 427 -9.02 5.41 23.53
N VAL A 428 -9.09 4.76 24.69
CA VAL A 428 -8.39 3.50 24.94
C VAL A 428 -9.35 2.33 24.77
N THR A 429 -9.14 1.53 23.72
CA THR A 429 -9.88 0.28 23.47
C THR A 429 -9.01 -0.96 23.42
N ALA A 430 -7.69 -0.79 23.26
CA ALA A 430 -6.73 -1.89 23.22
C ALA A 430 -6.43 -2.39 24.65
N ASP A 431 -6.22 -3.69 24.78
CA ASP A 431 -5.90 -4.33 26.07
C ASP A 431 -4.57 -3.83 26.64
N LEU A 432 -4.50 -3.74 27.97
CA LEU A 432 -3.29 -3.29 28.65
C LEU A 432 -2.26 -4.41 28.71
N VAL A 433 -1.01 -4.11 28.36
CA VAL A 433 0.12 -5.03 28.48
C VAL A 433 1.06 -4.53 29.57
N SER A 434 1.54 -5.42 30.44
CA SER A 434 2.34 -4.98 31.59
C SER A 434 3.52 -5.88 31.92
N SER A 435 4.55 -5.26 32.48
CA SER A 435 5.65 -5.90 33.20
C SER A 435 5.74 -5.33 34.61
N ASN A 436 6.65 -5.87 35.44
CA ASN A 436 6.93 -5.31 36.76
C ASN A 436 7.43 -3.85 36.72
N SER A 437 7.94 -3.39 35.57
CA SER A 437 8.59 -2.07 35.44
C SER A 437 7.78 -1.04 34.66
N SER A 438 6.79 -1.48 33.86
CA SER A 438 6.04 -0.60 32.94
C SER A 438 4.71 -1.23 32.54
N ILE A 439 3.70 -0.39 32.41
CA ILE A 439 2.41 -0.70 31.80
C ILE A 439 2.34 0.03 30.47
N LEU A 440 2.08 -0.71 29.40
CA LEU A 440 1.87 -0.20 28.07
C LEU A 440 0.37 -0.04 27.81
N VAL A 441 0.01 1.14 27.32
CA VAL A 441 -1.37 1.49 26.97
C VAL A 441 -1.37 2.04 25.56
N ALA A 442 -2.14 1.45 24.65
CA ALA A 442 -2.34 1.98 23.31
C ALA A 442 -3.70 2.67 23.21
N ASP A 443 -3.72 3.91 22.76
CA ASP A 443 -4.96 4.63 22.45
C ASP A 443 -5.29 4.60 20.95
N GLN A 444 -6.50 5.01 20.59
CA GLN A 444 -6.98 5.12 19.22
C GLN A 444 -6.35 6.28 18.44
N GLY A 445 -5.59 7.12 19.12
CA GLY A 445 -4.70 8.07 18.49
C GLY A 445 -3.45 7.38 17.97
N LEU A 446 -3.32 6.05 18.03
CA LEU A 446 -2.10 5.33 17.64
C LEU A 446 -0.89 5.73 18.51
N ILE A 447 -1.11 6.18 19.75
CA ILE A 447 -0.04 6.41 20.71
C ILE A 447 0.09 5.22 21.63
N LEU A 448 1.32 4.72 21.77
CA LEU A 448 1.73 3.79 22.82
C LEU A 448 2.34 4.57 23.98
N HIS A 449 1.70 4.49 25.14
CA HIS A 449 2.16 5.10 26.39
C HIS A 449 2.84 4.04 27.25
N ALA A 450 4.02 4.32 27.79
CA ALA A 450 4.60 3.53 28.86
C ALA A 450 4.48 4.25 30.20
N VAL A 451 3.85 3.61 31.17
CA VAL A 451 3.57 4.17 32.49
C VAL A 451 4.30 3.38 33.57
N SER A 452 4.94 4.08 34.50
CA SER A 452 5.55 3.48 35.69
C SER A 452 4.45 2.94 36.64
N PRO A 453 4.44 1.64 36.99
CA PRO A 453 3.44 1.08 37.89
C PRO A 453 3.51 1.69 39.30
N ASP A 454 4.71 2.01 39.79
CA ASP A 454 4.91 2.52 41.15
C ASP A 454 4.44 3.96 41.32
N THR A 455 4.73 4.80 40.32
CA THR A 455 4.48 6.25 40.37
C THR A 455 3.20 6.65 39.64
N GLY A 456 2.74 5.86 38.67
CA GLY A 456 1.66 6.20 37.75
C GLY A 456 2.05 7.23 36.69
N LYS A 457 3.32 7.67 36.62
CA LYS A 457 3.78 8.66 35.65
C LYS A 457 4.09 8.03 34.29
N VAL A 458 3.76 8.74 33.23
CA VAL A 458 4.19 8.40 31.86
C VAL A 458 5.72 8.53 31.80
N LYS A 459 6.39 7.43 31.44
CA LYS A 459 7.85 7.34 31.27
C LYS A 459 8.26 7.81 29.88
N TRP A 460 7.50 7.39 28.87
CA TRP A 460 7.66 7.78 27.47
C TRP A 460 6.35 7.53 26.73
N GLN A 461 6.23 8.16 25.56
CA GLN A 461 5.15 7.96 24.60
C GLN A 461 5.79 7.72 23.23
N HIS A 462 5.18 6.88 22.41
CA HIS A 462 5.69 6.51 21.09
C HIS A 462 4.51 6.34 20.11
N GLY A 463 4.66 6.83 18.88
CA GLY A 463 3.70 6.55 17.82
C GLY A 463 3.77 5.07 17.43
N ILE A 464 2.63 4.41 17.31
CA ILE A 464 2.56 3.02 16.81
C ILE A 464 2.79 2.98 15.30
N VAL A 465 2.47 4.08 14.62
CA VAL A 465 2.88 4.34 13.23
C VAL A 465 3.94 5.45 13.21
N ASP A 466 4.49 5.78 12.04
CA ASP A 466 5.36 6.95 11.94
C ASP A 466 4.50 8.21 12.17
N GLY A 467 5.00 9.20 12.90
CA GLY A 467 4.22 10.38 13.29
C GLY A 467 4.87 11.17 14.42
N VAL A 468 4.31 12.32 14.76
CA VAL A 468 4.81 13.20 15.84
C VAL A 468 3.79 13.23 16.97
N ILE A 469 4.28 13.14 18.21
CA ILE A 469 3.47 13.34 19.42
C ILE A 469 3.76 14.75 19.94
N GLU A 470 2.76 15.63 19.92
CA GLU A 470 2.82 16.94 20.55
C GLU A 470 1.63 17.11 21.49
N ASN A 471 1.87 17.50 22.75
CA ASN A 471 0.84 17.71 23.78
C ASN A 471 -0.14 16.53 23.97
N SER A 472 0.35 15.29 23.94
CA SER A 472 -0.46 14.05 24.04
C SER A 472 -1.46 13.81 22.91
N ASN A 473 -1.35 14.55 21.80
CA ASN A 473 -2.05 14.25 20.55
C ASN A 473 -1.08 13.62 19.55
N TYR A 474 -1.60 12.70 18.76
CA TYR A 474 -0.82 12.05 17.72
C TYR A 474 -1.14 12.61 16.35
N TYR A 475 -0.10 13.02 15.66
CA TYR A 475 -0.16 13.43 14.28
C TYR A 475 0.42 12.28 13.46
N MET A 476 -0.46 11.49 12.85
CA MET A 476 -0.06 10.39 11.97
C MET A 476 0.81 10.94 10.84
N ALA A 477 1.96 10.33 10.61
CA ALA A 477 2.54 10.27 9.29
C ALA A 477 1.87 9.08 8.58
N ASP A 478 0.87 9.39 7.75
CA ASP A 478 0.27 8.56 6.70
C ASP A 478 -0.57 7.31 7.05
N TRP A 479 -1.88 7.31 6.66
CA TRP A 479 -2.34 6.31 5.67
C TRP A 479 -3.61 6.65 4.85
N SER A 480 -3.40 6.66 3.53
CA SER A 480 -4.20 6.16 2.40
C SER A 480 -5.70 6.51 2.28
N GLY A 481 -5.94 7.63 1.61
CA GLY A 481 -7.04 7.80 0.65
C GLY A 481 -6.53 8.58 -0.55
N GLY A 482 -5.74 7.94 -1.42
CA GLY A 482 -5.40 8.40 -2.78
C GLY A 482 -4.63 9.72 -2.88
N LEU A 483 -3.34 9.61 -3.24
CA LEU A 483 -2.41 10.71 -3.60
C LEU A 483 -1.94 11.59 -2.42
N LEU A 484 -0.83 11.20 -1.81
CA LEU A 484 0.04 12.14 -1.11
C LEU A 484 0.94 12.78 -2.15
N GLY A 485 0.93 14.10 -2.27
CA GLY A 485 1.95 14.81 -3.04
C GLY A 485 3.31 14.63 -2.37
N THR A 486 4.36 14.33 -3.12
CA THR A 486 5.70 14.17 -2.54
C THR A 486 6.10 15.47 -1.80
N PRO A 487 6.61 15.42 -0.55
CA PRO A 487 7.14 16.61 0.12
C PRO A 487 8.28 17.27 -0.66
N THR A 488 8.35 18.60 -0.58
CA THR A 488 9.51 19.39 -1.05
C THR A 488 10.18 20.08 0.14
N ILE A 489 11.48 19.89 0.34
CA ILE A 489 12.23 20.37 1.54
C ILE A 489 13.24 21.48 1.23
N VAL A 490 12.91 22.76 1.33
CA VAL A 490 13.86 23.86 1.07
C VAL A 490 14.20 24.61 2.36
N ASP A 491 15.46 24.99 2.56
CA ASP A 491 15.93 25.78 3.71
C ASP A 491 15.50 25.21 5.08
N GLY A 492 15.44 23.88 5.20
CA GLY A 492 15.00 23.21 6.43
C GLY A 492 13.48 23.26 6.67
N ILE A 493 12.68 23.55 5.65
CA ILE A 493 11.22 23.57 5.67
C ILE A 493 10.67 22.54 4.67
N ALA A 494 9.84 21.61 5.12
CA ALA A 494 9.09 20.68 4.30
C ALA A 494 7.74 21.27 3.90
N TYR A 495 7.45 21.32 2.61
CA TYR A 495 6.16 21.72 2.03
C TYR A 495 5.43 20.47 1.52
N ILE A 496 4.23 20.21 2.02
CA ILE A 496 3.50 18.95 1.81
C ILE A 496 2.08 19.27 1.34
N GLY A 497 1.72 18.78 0.15
CA GLY A 497 0.35 18.81 -0.36
C GLY A 497 -0.39 17.51 -0.02
N GLY A 498 -1.60 17.64 0.52
CA GLY A 498 -2.37 16.50 1.01
C GLY A 498 -3.72 16.25 0.31
N PRO A 499 -4.26 15.03 0.45
CA PRO A 499 -5.61 14.70 0.00
C PRO A 499 -6.71 15.40 0.80
N ASP A 500 -6.36 15.95 1.97
CA ASP A 500 -7.20 16.78 2.84
C ASP A 500 -7.44 18.19 2.29
N GLY A 501 -6.83 18.54 1.16
CA GLY A 501 -6.96 19.86 0.54
C GLY A 501 -6.10 20.92 1.20
N PHE A 502 -5.07 20.54 1.96
CA PHE A 502 -4.14 21.49 2.55
C PHE A 502 -2.73 21.37 1.95
N VAL A 503 -2.03 22.50 1.95
CA VAL A 503 -0.57 22.57 1.81
C VAL A 503 0.02 23.03 3.14
N ASN A 504 0.88 22.21 3.73
CA ASN A 504 1.50 22.46 5.03
C ASN A 504 2.97 22.78 4.85
N ALA A 505 3.47 23.78 5.57
CA ALA A 505 4.90 24.05 5.71
C ALA A 505 5.35 23.69 7.12
N VAL A 506 6.34 22.81 7.24
CA VAL A 506 6.78 22.22 8.50
C VAL A 506 8.28 22.38 8.64
N ASP A 507 8.75 22.87 9.77
CA ASP A 507 10.18 22.90 10.09
C ASP A 507 10.71 21.47 10.23
N VAL A 508 11.70 21.11 9.41
CA VAL A 508 12.20 19.73 9.32
C VAL A 508 12.93 19.29 10.58
N ASN A 509 13.56 20.21 11.29
CA ASN A 509 14.33 19.90 12.50
C ASN A 509 13.43 19.68 13.71
N THR A 510 12.30 20.39 13.76
CA THR A 510 11.43 20.42 14.94
C THR A 510 10.09 19.74 14.73
N GLY A 511 9.71 19.47 13.48
CA GLY A 511 8.38 18.97 13.11
C GLY A 511 7.25 19.97 13.29
N LYS A 512 7.56 21.25 13.62
CA LYS A 512 6.55 22.27 13.89
C LYS A 512 6.01 22.87 12.60
N GLU A 513 4.68 22.94 12.48
CA GLU A 513 4.00 23.70 11.43
C GLU A 513 4.40 25.17 11.50
N LYS A 514 4.99 25.70 10.41
CA LYS A 514 5.25 27.13 10.23
C LYS A 514 4.01 27.85 9.72
N TRP A 515 3.34 27.26 8.73
CA TRP A 515 2.07 27.73 8.20
C TRP A 515 1.34 26.60 7.47
N ARG A 516 0.05 26.83 7.21
CA ARG A 516 -0.81 25.95 6.42
C ARG A 516 -1.71 26.78 5.50
N PHE A 517 -1.97 26.27 4.31
CA PHE A 517 -2.79 26.88 3.27
C PHE A 517 -3.91 25.93 2.85
N GLU A 518 -5.16 26.40 2.87
CA GLU A 518 -6.34 25.62 2.50
C GLU A 518 -6.65 25.78 1.00
N THR A 519 -6.97 24.68 0.34
CA THR A 519 -7.38 24.61 -1.07
C THR A 519 -8.75 23.94 -1.20
N ASN A 520 -9.39 24.05 -2.36
CA ASN A 520 -10.75 23.54 -2.55
C ASN A 520 -10.81 22.02 -2.83
N SER A 521 -9.67 21.34 -2.99
CA SER A 521 -9.61 19.92 -3.34
C SER A 521 -8.22 19.35 -3.09
N THR A 522 -8.06 18.05 -3.29
CA THR A 522 -6.80 17.31 -3.11
C THR A 522 -5.62 17.97 -3.85
N VAL A 523 -4.54 18.19 -3.09
CA VAL A 523 -3.21 18.56 -3.61
C VAL A 523 -2.39 17.28 -3.72
N SER A 524 -2.45 16.64 -4.89
CA SER A 524 -1.83 15.34 -5.15
C SER A 524 -0.36 15.41 -5.58
N LEU A 525 0.21 16.62 -5.67
CA LEU A 525 1.49 16.89 -6.35
C LEU A 525 2.52 17.48 -5.39
N ALA A 526 3.80 17.30 -5.72
CA ALA A 526 4.87 17.92 -4.96
C ALA A 526 4.85 19.44 -5.16
N PRO A 527 4.68 20.26 -4.08
CA PRO A 527 4.79 21.70 -4.20
C PRO A 527 6.16 22.09 -4.73
N THR A 528 6.25 22.96 -5.72
CA THR A 528 7.54 23.43 -6.26
C THR A 528 7.95 24.67 -5.48
N VAL A 529 9.20 24.76 -5.00
CA VAL A 529 9.70 25.96 -4.32
C VAL A 529 10.68 26.66 -5.25
N ILE A 530 10.42 27.92 -5.57
CA ILE A 530 11.31 28.76 -6.39
C ILE A 530 11.54 30.05 -5.62
N GLU A 531 12.80 30.31 -5.28
CA GLU A 531 13.24 31.50 -4.55
C GLU A 531 12.49 31.69 -3.21
N ASP A 532 11.59 32.68 -3.14
CA ASP A 532 10.78 33.03 -1.97
C ASP A 532 9.32 32.56 -2.06
N LYS A 533 9.00 31.69 -3.03
CA LYS A 533 7.62 31.27 -3.35
C LYS A 533 7.47 29.74 -3.41
N VAL A 534 6.28 29.27 -3.07
CA VAL A 534 5.85 27.87 -3.16
C VAL A 534 4.67 27.79 -4.13
N PHE A 535 4.77 26.89 -5.10
CA PHE A 535 3.85 26.72 -6.21
C PHE A 535 3.16 25.36 -6.12
N PHE A 536 1.84 25.35 -6.26
CA PHE A 536 1.04 24.13 -6.21
C PHE A 536 -0.31 24.32 -6.88
N GLY A 537 -0.92 23.22 -7.31
CA GLY A 537 -2.29 23.19 -7.81
C GLY A 537 -3.06 22.02 -7.22
N TYR A 538 -4.39 22.08 -7.30
CA TYR A 538 -5.27 21.00 -6.86
C TYR A 538 -6.04 20.40 -8.05
N LEU A 539 -6.42 19.12 -7.95
CA LEU A 539 -7.00 18.34 -9.05
C LEU A 539 -8.42 18.78 -9.47
N GLY A 540 -9.16 19.37 -8.53
CA GLY A 540 -10.55 19.78 -8.69
C GLY A 540 -11.51 18.61 -8.47
N SER A 541 -12.81 18.86 -8.59
CA SER A 541 -13.86 17.85 -8.43
C SER A 541 -14.23 17.24 -9.79
N SER A 542 -14.34 15.89 -9.84
CA SER A 542 -15.04 15.18 -10.90
C SER A 542 -16.15 14.34 -10.29
N THR A 543 -17.40 14.77 -10.46
CA THR A 543 -18.55 13.85 -10.34
C THR A 543 -18.81 13.23 -11.70
N GLU A 544 -19.11 11.94 -11.68
CA GLU A 544 -19.37 11.13 -12.86
C GLU A 544 -20.40 11.78 -13.81
N HIS A 545 -20.13 11.68 -15.12
CA HIS A 545 -21.04 12.00 -16.23
C HIS A 545 -21.45 13.49 -16.41
N TYR A 546 -20.72 14.19 -17.28
CA TYR A 546 -21.14 15.38 -18.06
C TYR A 546 -21.25 16.75 -17.35
N GLY A 547 -20.25 17.16 -16.55
CA GLY A 547 -20.07 18.57 -16.18
C GLY A 547 -18.97 18.77 -15.13
N TYR A 548 -17.94 19.56 -15.43
CA TYR A 548 -16.87 19.87 -14.48
C TYR A 548 -17.22 21.14 -13.71
N GLU A 549 -17.50 21.04 -12.41
CA GLU A 549 -17.84 22.21 -11.59
C GLU A 549 -16.60 22.98 -11.10
N ASN A 550 -15.41 22.36 -11.07
CA ASN A 550 -14.17 23.02 -10.64
C ASN A 550 -12.96 22.54 -11.47
N PRO A 551 -12.42 23.37 -12.40
CA PRO A 551 -11.33 23.00 -13.30
C PRO A 551 -9.94 22.95 -12.64
N GLY A 552 -9.83 23.14 -11.33
CA GLY A 552 -8.53 23.30 -10.64
C GLY A 552 -8.09 24.77 -10.60
N GLU A 553 -7.29 25.11 -9.60
CA GLU A 553 -6.60 26.40 -9.48
C GLU A 553 -5.12 26.14 -9.18
N TYR A 554 -4.27 27.07 -9.61
CA TYR A 554 -2.83 27.05 -9.34
C TYR A 554 -2.43 28.28 -8.54
N PHE A 555 -1.57 28.09 -7.55
CA PHE A 555 -1.20 29.09 -6.54
C PHE A 555 0.30 29.32 -6.54
N ALA A 556 0.70 30.55 -6.26
CA ALA A 556 2.00 30.89 -5.71
C ALA A 556 1.80 31.55 -4.35
N VAL A 557 2.45 31.04 -3.32
CA VAL A 557 2.40 31.59 -1.95
C VAL A 557 3.81 31.92 -1.47
N ASN A 558 3.94 32.92 -0.61
CA ASN A 558 5.23 33.27 -0.02
C ASN A 558 5.72 32.12 0.90
N LYS A 559 6.99 31.73 0.76
CA LYS A 559 7.56 30.52 1.39
C LYS A 559 7.61 30.57 2.91
N ASP A 560 7.73 31.76 3.49
CA ASP A 560 7.87 31.96 4.92
C ASP A 560 6.52 32.13 5.62
N THR A 561 5.54 32.67 4.93
CA THR A 561 4.25 33.09 5.52
C THR A 561 3.04 32.31 5.02
N GLY A 562 3.15 31.60 3.90
CA GLY A 562 2.02 30.92 3.24
C GLY A 562 1.00 31.88 2.62
N LYS A 563 1.26 33.20 2.59
CA LYS A 563 0.32 34.18 2.02
C LYS A 563 0.32 34.11 0.49
N PRO A 564 -0.85 34.19 -0.17
CA PRO A 564 -0.92 34.15 -1.62
C PRO A 564 -0.21 35.36 -2.23
N VAL A 565 0.67 35.10 -3.18
CA VAL A 565 1.31 36.08 -4.07
C VAL A 565 0.44 36.26 -5.31
N TRP A 566 0.05 35.16 -5.95
CA TRP A 566 -0.92 35.13 -7.05
C TRP A 566 -1.65 33.79 -7.13
N THR A 567 -2.79 33.79 -7.83
CA THR A 567 -3.62 32.60 -8.12
C THR A 567 -4.13 32.68 -9.56
N SER A 568 -4.19 31.55 -10.26
CA SER A 568 -4.71 31.47 -11.64
C SER A 568 -5.59 30.25 -11.87
N LYS A 569 -6.67 30.47 -12.63
CA LYS A 569 -7.60 29.45 -13.17
C LYS A 569 -7.30 29.08 -14.62
N GLU A 570 -6.43 29.83 -15.28
CA GLU A 570 -6.21 29.72 -16.73
C GLU A 570 -5.48 28.42 -17.12
N PHE A 571 -4.82 27.78 -16.16
CA PHE A 571 -4.05 26.54 -16.39
C PHE A 571 -4.90 25.27 -16.36
N ALA A 572 -6.17 25.37 -15.95
CA ALA A 572 -7.04 24.23 -15.68
C ALA A 572 -6.37 23.19 -14.75
N ARG A 573 -6.58 21.90 -15.01
CA ARG A 573 -6.10 20.80 -14.14
C ARG A 573 -4.63 20.50 -14.38
N VAL A 574 -3.78 21.01 -13.50
CA VAL A 574 -2.36 20.66 -13.49
C VAL A 574 -2.18 19.36 -12.69
N TRP A 575 -1.63 18.32 -13.34
CA TRP A 575 -1.39 17.00 -12.75
C TRP A 575 0.11 16.74 -12.49
N VAL A 576 0.97 17.73 -12.68
CA VAL A 576 2.43 17.58 -12.52
C VAL A 576 3.04 18.75 -11.77
N SER A 577 4.10 18.48 -11.01
CA SER A 577 4.93 19.53 -10.41
C SER A 577 5.61 20.36 -11.50
N ALA A 578 5.95 21.60 -11.17
CA ALA A 578 6.58 22.52 -12.12
C ALA A 578 8.11 22.37 -12.12
N THR A 579 8.71 22.62 -13.27
CA THR A 579 10.17 22.72 -13.46
C THR A 579 10.54 24.18 -13.68
N TYR A 580 11.64 24.64 -13.09
CA TYR A 580 12.07 26.04 -13.16
C TYR A 580 13.43 26.19 -13.83
N ASN A 581 13.59 27.15 -14.75
CA ASN A 581 14.88 27.60 -15.28
C ASN A 581 14.88 29.08 -15.61
N ASP A 582 15.95 29.81 -15.28
CA ASP A 582 16.19 31.17 -15.77
C ASP A 582 14.96 32.11 -15.75
N GLY A 583 14.22 32.13 -14.64
CA GLY A 583 13.03 32.99 -14.51
C GLY A 583 11.75 32.45 -15.20
N ILE A 584 11.75 31.19 -15.65
CA ILE A 584 10.64 30.56 -16.35
C ILE A 584 10.24 29.25 -15.66
N MET A 585 8.95 29.09 -15.40
CA MET A 585 8.34 27.90 -14.82
C MET A 585 7.55 27.10 -15.87
N PHE A 586 7.78 25.78 -15.95
CA PHE A 586 7.19 24.88 -16.94
C PHE A 586 6.35 23.78 -16.29
N PHE A 587 5.17 23.50 -16.83
CA PHE A 587 4.33 22.37 -16.40
C PHE A 587 3.30 21.99 -17.46
N GLY A 588 2.76 20.78 -17.35
CA GLY A 588 1.70 20.27 -18.21
C GLY A 588 0.34 20.20 -17.51
N ASN A 589 -0.74 20.12 -18.29
CA ASN A 589 -2.08 19.90 -17.76
C ASN A 589 -2.73 18.64 -18.34
N THR A 590 -3.86 18.22 -17.75
CA THR A 590 -4.59 17.04 -18.20
C THR A 590 -5.17 17.18 -19.60
N ASP A 591 -5.33 18.41 -20.10
CA ASP A 591 -5.93 18.69 -21.42
C ASP A 591 -4.91 18.63 -22.56
N GLY A 592 -3.64 18.36 -22.25
CA GLY A 592 -2.56 18.20 -23.23
C GLY A 592 -1.80 19.48 -23.53
N PHE A 593 -2.00 20.52 -22.74
CA PHE A 593 -1.23 21.77 -22.84
C PHE A 593 0.04 21.69 -22.01
N VAL A 594 1.09 22.30 -22.54
CA VAL A 594 2.33 22.64 -21.85
C VAL A 594 2.39 24.15 -21.72
N PHE A 595 2.75 24.64 -20.54
CA PHE A 595 2.83 26.06 -20.23
C PHE A 595 4.26 26.45 -19.85
N ALA A 596 4.69 27.63 -20.31
CA ALA A 596 5.76 28.39 -19.68
C ALA A 596 5.18 29.65 -19.05
N VAL A 597 5.53 29.88 -17.80
CA VAL A 597 4.90 30.89 -16.94
C VAL A 597 5.97 31.70 -16.23
N ASN A 598 5.76 33.00 -16.09
CA ASN A 598 6.57 33.84 -15.23
C ASN A 598 6.20 33.56 -13.74
N PRO A 599 7.14 33.10 -12.91
CA PRO A 599 6.85 32.69 -11.53
C PRO A 599 6.46 33.85 -10.61
N ASP A 600 6.77 35.10 -10.94
CA ASP A 600 6.48 36.26 -10.08
C ASP A 600 5.03 36.73 -10.18
N ASN A 601 4.39 36.55 -11.33
CA ASN A 601 3.05 37.10 -11.59
C ASN A 601 2.07 36.09 -12.21
N GLY A 602 2.51 34.89 -12.56
CA GLY A 602 1.65 33.87 -13.17
C GLY A 602 1.32 34.12 -14.64
N ASN A 603 1.95 35.09 -15.30
CA ASN A 603 1.69 35.37 -16.72
C ASN A 603 2.23 34.24 -17.61
N ILE A 604 1.40 33.77 -18.54
CA ILE A 604 1.80 32.82 -19.58
C ILE A 604 2.79 33.51 -20.53
N LEU A 605 4.00 32.97 -20.64
CA LEU A 605 5.01 33.39 -21.61
C LEU A 605 4.75 32.72 -22.97
N TRP A 606 4.47 31.42 -22.96
CA TRP A 606 4.02 30.67 -24.12
C TRP A 606 3.25 29.42 -23.69
N THR A 607 2.44 28.87 -24.61
CA THR A 607 1.73 27.59 -24.43
C THR A 607 1.81 26.74 -25.69
N TYR A 608 1.85 25.42 -25.52
CA TYR A 608 1.86 24.45 -26.61
C TYR A 608 0.80 23.37 -26.39
N ASN A 609 0.05 23.03 -27.45
CA ASN A 609 -0.94 21.95 -27.40
C ASN A 609 -0.37 20.71 -28.11
N THR A 610 -0.02 19.67 -27.34
CA THR A 610 0.60 18.44 -27.86
C THR A 610 -0.31 17.65 -28.79
N ALA A 611 -1.63 17.85 -28.71
CA ALA A 611 -2.61 17.19 -29.57
C ALA A 611 -2.54 17.69 -31.03
N LYS A 612 -2.04 18.91 -31.28
CA LYS A 612 -1.85 19.43 -32.65
C LYS A 612 -0.88 18.59 -33.48
N ASP A 613 0.05 17.94 -32.79
CA ASP A 613 1.17 17.20 -33.35
C ASP A 613 1.03 15.69 -33.14
N THR A 614 -0.13 15.25 -32.70
CA THR A 614 -0.46 13.84 -32.54
C THR A 614 -1.36 13.40 -33.71
N PRO A 615 -0.97 12.41 -34.54
CA PRO A 615 -1.84 11.84 -35.56
C PRO A 615 -3.15 11.33 -34.93
N LYS A 616 -4.29 11.57 -35.59
CA LYS A 616 -5.62 11.27 -35.01
C LYS A 616 -5.81 9.78 -34.72
N GLU A 617 -5.16 8.93 -35.50
CA GLU A 617 -5.11 7.48 -35.34
C GLU A 617 -4.38 7.04 -34.05
N HIS A 618 -3.42 7.84 -33.57
CA HIS A 618 -2.67 7.56 -32.33
C HIS A 618 -3.32 8.18 -31.09
N ILE A 619 -4.33 9.03 -31.28
CA ILE A 619 -5.22 9.47 -30.20
C ILE A 619 -6.14 8.27 -29.91
N PRO A 620 -6.09 7.66 -28.71
CA PRO A 620 -6.93 6.51 -28.40
C PRO A 620 -8.42 6.81 -28.69
N LEU A 621 -8.97 6.22 -29.76
CA LEU A 621 -10.38 6.36 -30.16
C LEU A 621 -11.31 5.44 -29.36
N THR A 622 -10.82 4.81 -28.30
CA THR A 622 -11.66 3.99 -27.43
C THR A 622 -12.47 4.92 -26.52
N LYS A 623 -13.78 4.64 -26.45
CA LYS A 623 -14.82 5.30 -25.62
C LYS A 623 -14.28 5.91 -24.32
N PRO A 624 -14.87 7.03 -23.84
CA PRO A 624 -14.34 7.81 -22.73
C PRO A 624 -14.04 6.90 -21.54
N PHE A 625 -12.76 6.64 -21.31
CA PHE A 625 -12.30 6.10 -20.04
C PHE A 625 -12.65 7.13 -18.99
N THR A 626 -13.17 6.66 -17.86
CA THR A 626 -13.68 7.47 -16.76
C THR A 626 -12.66 8.39 -16.09
N HIS A 627 -11.39 8.43 -16.53
CA HIS A 627 -10.31 9.15 -15.81
C HIS A 627 -9.18 9.77 -16.67
N GLY A 628 -9.36 10.14 -17.96
CA GLY A 628 -8.29 10.89 -18.64
C GLY A 628 -8.54 11.34 -20.08
N PHE A 629 -8.03 12.53 -20.44
CA PHE A 629 -8.01 13.02 -21.82
C PHE A 629 -6.86 12.37 -22.63
N PRO A 630 -7.10 12.00 -23.90
CA PRO A 630 -6.20 11.16 -24.70
C PRO A 630 -4.86 11.80 -25.10
N SER A 631 -4.59 13.05 -24.72
CA SER A 631 -3.32 13.76 -24.98
C SER A 631 -2.77 14.47 -23.74
N GLY A 632 -3.31 14.18 -22.54
CA GLY A 632 -2.89 14.86 -21.33
C GLY A 632 -1.39 14.72 -21.04
N VAL A 633 -0.82 15.74 -20.42
CA VAL A 633 0.59 15.80 -20.04
C VAL A 633 0.67 15.49 -18.56
N TYR A 634 0.99 14.23 -18.26
CA TYR A 634 1.04 13.70 -16.89
C TYR A 634 2.47 13.43 -16.40
N SER A 635 3.47 13.61 -17.26
CA SER A 635 4.88 13.48 -16.87
C SER A 635 5.45 14.82 -16.38
N ILE A 636 6.22 14.78 -15.30
CA ILE A 636 6.96 15.95 -14.84
C ILE A 636 7.98 16.32 -15.92
N PRO A 637 8.02 17.58 -16.40
CA PRO A 637 8.99 18.00 -17.38
C PRO A 637 10.43 17.81 -16.88
N VAL A 638 11.36 17.53 -17.79
CA VAL A 638 12.81 17.53 -17.50
C VAL A 638 13.50 18.56 -18.36
N LYS A 639 14.60 19.17 -17.90
CA LYS A 639 15.32 20.22 -18.64
C LYS A 639 16.83 20.01 -18.67
N ASP A 640 17.44 20.59 -19.71
CA ASP A 640 18.84 21.02 -19.74
C ASP A 640 18.92 22.57 -19.66
N ASP A 641 20.04 23.18 -20.04
CA ASP A 641 20.22 24.65 -20.02
C ASP A 641 19.35 25.41 -21.04
N LYS A 642 18.89 24.75 -22.12
CA LYS A 642 18.26 25.39 -23.28
C LYS A 642 16.88 24.85 -23.59
N ASN A 643 16.66 23.57 -23.31
CA ASN A 643 15.54 22.79 -23.79
C ASN A 643 14.84 22.11 -22.61
N PHE A 644 13.54 21.87 -22.75
CA PHE A 644 12.82 21.01 -21.83
C PHE A 644 12.10 19.90 -22.61
N TYR A 645 11.84 18.81 -21.89
CA TYR A 645 11.41 17.51 -22.38
C TYR A 645 10.17 17.08 -21.62
N VAL A 646 9.17 16.54 -22.32
CA VAL A 646 7.91 16.11 -21.71
C VAL A 646 7.24 14.98 -22.48
N GLY A 647 6.58 14.06 -21.78
CA GLY A 647 5.77 12.98 -22.34
C GLY A 647 4.26 13.28 -22.25
N SER A 648 3.53 12.92 -23.30
CA SER A 648 2.06 13.02 -23.38
C SER A 648 1.44 11.63 -23.49
N TRP A 649 0.24 11.45 -22.93
CA TRP A 649 -0.59 10.24 -23.08
C TRP A 649 -0.90 9.84 -24.53
N SER A 650 -0.55 10.66 -25.52
CA SER A 650 -0.57 10.25 -26.92
C SER A 650 0.52 9.24 -27.32
N GLY A 651 1.48 8.93 -26.44
CA GLY A 651 2.62 8.05 -26.75
C GLY A 651 3.86 8.77 -27.29
N TYR A 652 3.76 10.11 -27.37
CA TYR A 652 4.84 10.97 -27.84
C TYR A 652 5.60 11.61 -26.68
N TYR A 653 6.91 11.68 -26.86
CA TYR A 653 7.82 12.53 -26.10
C TYR A 653 8.24 13.71 -26.97
N PHE A 654 8.34 14.87 -26.35
CA PHE A 654 8.61 16.15 -27.02
C PHE A 654 9.82 16.82 -26.39
N ALA A 655 10.56 17.56 -27.21
CA ALA A 655 11.54 18.54 -26.77
C ALA A 655 11.20 19.92 -27.33
N PHE A 656 11.45 20.94 -26.52
CA PHE A 656 11.13 22.32 -26.85
C PHE A 656 12.24 23.25 -26.42
N ASP A 657 12.45 24.32 -27.18
CA ASP A 657 13.21 25.48 -26.71
C ASP A 657 12.48 26.14 -25.55
N GLN A 658 13.17 26.33 -24.43
CA GLN A 658 12.58 26.85 -23.19
C GLN A 658 12.07 28.29 -23.30
N LYS A 659 12.73 29.13 -24.11
CA LYS A 659 12.39 30.56 -24.20
C LYS A 659 11.27 30.81 -25.19
N THR A 660 11.28 30.10 -26.32
CA THR A 660 10.33 30.36 -27.41
C THR A 660 9.17 29.37 -27.47
N GLY A 661 9.23 28.25 -26.76
CA GLY A 661 8.25 27.17 -26.85
C GLY A 661 8.26 26.45 -28.20
N LYS A 662 9.34 26.59 -28.98
CA LYS A 662 9.46 25.97 -30.30
C LYS A 662 9.77 24.49 -30.13
N MET A 663 8.91 23.61 -30.65
CA MET A 663 9.19 22.17 -30.69
C MET A 663 10.44 21.89 -31.52
N LEU A 664 11.42 21.22 -30.92
CA LEU A 664 12.69 20.86 -31.54
C LEU A 664 12.60 19.49 -32.20
N TRP A 665 12.04 18.53 -31.48
CA TRP A 665 11.76 17.18 -31.97
C TRP A 665 10.61 16.56 -31.18
N ARG A 666 10.01 15.52 -31.77
CA ARG A 666 9.09 14.62 -31.10
C ARG A 666 9.37 13.18 -31.51
N THR A 667 9.14 12.24 -30.61
CA THR A 667 9.38 10.81 -30.87
C THR A 667 8.21 9.99 -30.36
N ASN A 668 7.63 9.19 -31.25
CA ASN A 668 6.67 8.18 -30.85
C ASN A 668 7.41 6.96 -30.29
N THR A 669 7.08 6.56 -29.07
CA THR A 669 7.65 5.35 -28.45
C THR A 669 6.63 4.20 -28.35
N SER A 670 5.43 4.35 -28.91
CA SER A 670 4.40 3.30 -28.91
C SER A 670 4.81 2.09 -29.78
N ALA A 671 4.48 0.89 -29.33
CA ALA A 671 4.68 -0.36 -30.07
C ALA A 671 3.52 -0.68 -31.04
N HIS A 672 2.36 -0.03 -30.85
CA HIS A 672 1.15 -0.17 -31.66
C HIS A 672 0.62 1.20 -32.10
N ASP A 673 -0.26 1.21 -33.10
CA ASP A 673 -0.99 2.41 -33.59
C ASP A 673 -1.91 3.03 -32.52
N TYR A 674 -2.12 2.33 -31.39
CA TYR A 674 -2.77 2.85 -30.20
C TYR A 674 -1.69 3.35 -29.23
N GLY A 675 -1.72 4.65 -28.93
CA GLY A 675 -0.72 5.35 -28.12
C GLY A 675 -0.28 4.56 -26.89
N GLY A 676 1.03 4.40 -26.73
CA GLY A 676 1.57 4.05 -25.42
C GLY A 676 1.23 5.18 -24.44
N LEU A 677 1.03 4.88 -23.16
CA LEU A 677 0.73 5.92 -22.18
C LEU A 677 2.01 6.23 -21.39
N PRO A 678 2.71 7.36 -21.68
CA PRO A 678 3.56 8.06 -20.72
C PRO A 678 2.71 8.46 -19.51
N ASP A 679 2.42 7.49 -18.64
CA ASP A 679 1.74 7.75 -17.37
C ASP A 679 2.66 8.59 -16.46
N SER A 680 2.24 8.89 -15.23
CA SER A 680 2.88 9.83 -14.28
C SER A 680 4.37 9.60 -13.93
N ALA A 681 5.06 8.68 -14.61
CA ALA A 681 6.49 8.48 -14.52
C ALA A 681 7.26 9.71 -15.05
N ALA A 682 8.04 10.34 -14.16
CA ALA A 682 9.02 11.35 -14.52
C ALA A 682 10.03 10.82 -15.55
N LEU A 683 10.32 11.65 -16.53
CA LEU A 683 11.46 11.51 -17.42
C LEU A 683 12.77 11.55 -16.59
N MET A 684 13.83 10.90 -17.05
CA MET A 684 15.18 11.16 -16.51
C MET A 684 16.11 11.51 -17.64
N LEU A 685 16.88 12.58 -17.45
CA LEU A 685 17.90 13.00 -18.39
C LEU A 685 19.27 12.76 -17.76
N HIS A 686 20.02 11.84 -18.35
CA HIS A 686 21.41 11.59 -17.99
C HIS A 686 22.20 11.41 -19.27
N GLU A 687 23.30 12.15 -19.41
CA GLU A 687 24.28 11.94 -20.48
C GLU A 687 23.72 12.01 -21.92
N GLY A 688 22.82 12.96 -22.19
CA GLY A 688 22.20 13.10 -23.51
C GLY A 688 21.15 12.03 -23.84
N ILE A 689 20.84 11.16 -22.89
CA ILE A 689 19.82 10.11 -23.01
C ILE A 689 18.63 10.46 -22.14
N LEU A 690 17.44 10.40 -22.75
CA LEU A 690 16.17 10.51 -22.05
C LEU A 690 15.66 9.10 -21.73
N TYR A 691 15.69 8.72 -20.46
CA TYR A 691 15.15 7.45 -19.98
C TYR A 691 13.65 7.58 -19.77
N VAL A 692 12.91 6.76 -20.50
CA VAL A 692 11.45 6.81 -20.52
C VAL A 692 10.86 5.44 -20.31
N GLN A 693 9.73 5.39 -19.59
CA GLN A 693 8.99 4.15 -19.44
C GLN A 693 7.78 4.14 -20.39
N GLN A 694 7.54 2.98 -20.98
CA GLN A 694 6.37 2.72 -21.81
C GLN A 694 5.38 1.81 -21.07
N LYS A 695 4.09 2.17 -21.09
CA LYS A 695 2.98 1.26 -20.83
C LYS A 695 2.54 0.66 -22.15
N GLU A 696 2.73 -0.65 -22.34
CA GLU A 696 2.00 -1.41 -23.36
C GLU A 696 0.61 -1.73 -22.77
N VAL A 697 -0.45 -1.37 -23.48
CA VAL A 697 -1.82 -1.71 -23.10
C VAL A 697 -2.01 -3.18 -23.43
N GLY A 698 -1.95 -4.05 -22.40
CA GLY A 698 -2.18 -5.49 -22.51
C GLY A 698 -3.08 -5.97 -21.39
#